data_AF-A0A5N6F0T2-F1
#
_entry.id   AF-A0A5N6F0T2-F1
#
_cell.length_a   1.000
_cell.length_b   1.000
_cell.length_c   1.000
_cell.angle_alpha   90.00
_cell.angle_beta   90.00
_cell.angle_gamma   90.00
#
_symmetry.space_group_name_H-M   'P 1'
#
loop_
_entity.id
_entity.type
_entity.pdbx_description
1 polymer ?
#
loop_
_entity_poly.entity_id
_entity_poly.type
_entity_poly.pdbx_seq_one_letter_code
_entity_poly.pdbx_strand_id
1 'polypeptide(L)'
;MPGAEATKFQYKVEGKDVYIDGLWQLNTPAPGESLHRTLDVTLDLLSTGNNPALSPTSSALNALQLRSDDRATNFFIRHLHQPLSASSVLAIKFILPVKSGFTVRSDFLERRLEGYEHALSVESFLTPREEIKAPDFRCLDSDSPLSLLDLLSHAVGAIQVQSEQRLASLEAELVNRLSFAWISPEPIEEKRIAWIKGKEDLESGRRIWEAARALGIKVVILDHDGHWFQKDDDRWNYLREAFIPTDITADQGFVDRIVAAVRSYDKPIHALVTVNNAGAIGTARACQILGFRSAPPESYIIAGDKFKTREMEPDNGGAFKVFNIDELHTRLRSKVHSPIEYPVIVKPCMGWGSECVSKVQTEEELIQAVARASSRHSEGPNPRSDVMIEPYIEGPEVDANFVLIEGNIIFFEVADDFPKAGEKAGNALNGSFMETDMVLPTGLSPKEIQVTKDSILQTLLRQGFRTGVFHCEGRVRYASKAYDTRDGIVDLYPSDRVQDKEPSFYLHEINARPGGYFVSSATLLTYGVDYYANHILAALGDFDRCRALSVPFCHGPQWWVQVIIIPEDKRGVMKSPDAGKEMLERHEDLRLAVVDYKTMKKKGDKLLGPKAKVFSYLAYFSVASRRSREDCLRLGQKVRMSFTYEIE
;
A
#
# COMPACT_ATOMS: atom_id res chain seq x y z
N MET A 1 -28.79 24.22 2.73
CA MET A 1 -30.19 24.02 2.28
C MET A 1 -30.92 23.31 3.40
N PRO A 2 -32.22 23.58 3.66
CA PRO A 2 -32.96 22.79 4.64
C PRO A 2 -33.00 21.35 4.13
N GLY A 3 -32.42 20.42 4.88
CA GLY A 3 -32.45 18.99 4.54
C GLY A 3 -33.90 18.50 4.56
N ALA A 4 -34.22 17.49 3.75
CA ALA A 4 -35.50 16.82 3.83
C ALA A 4 -35.74 16.36 5.29
N GLU A 5 -36.94 16.59 5.81
CA GLU A 5 -37.32 16.14 7.15
C GLU A 5 -37.19 14.61 7.22
N ALA A 6 -36.64 14.10 8.34
CA ALA A 6 -36.52 12.67 8.57
C ALA A 6 -37.91 12.01 8.58
N THR A 7 -38.06 10.91 7.85
CA THR A 7 -39.33 10.20 7.70
C THR A 7 -39.41 9.05 8.71
N LYS A 8 -40.54 8.96 9.43
CA LYS A 8 -40.80 7.90 10.41
C LYS A 8 -41.30 6.62 9.76
N PHE A 9 -40.93 5.48 10.31
CA PHE A 9 -41.46 4.17 9.94
C PHE A 9 -41.51 3.22 11.14
N GLN A 10 -42.20 2.09 10.98
CA GLN A 10 -42.14 0.99 11.94
C GLN A 10 -41.68 -0.30 11.27
N TYR A 11 -40.73 -1.00 11.87
CA TYR A 11 -40.29 -2.32 11.44
C TYR A 11 -40.98 -3.41 12.26
N LYS A 12 -41.66 -4.36 11.58
CA LYS A 12 -42.26 -5.52 12.27
C LYS A 12 -41.22 -6.63 12.41
N VAL A 13 -40.94 -7.05 13.65
CA VAL A 13 -40.02 -8.15 13.93
C VAL A 13 -40.63 -9.47 13.44
N GLU A 14 -39.91 -10.20 12.58
CA GLU A 14 -40.40 -11.45 12.02
C GLU A 14 -40.79 -12.47 13.10
N GLY A 15 -41.95 -13.10 12.94
CA GLY A 15 -42.48 -14.08 13.90
C GLY A 15 -42.96 -13.50 15.24
N LYS A 16 -42.97 -12.16 15.41
CA LYS A 16 -43.44 -11.49 16.64
C LYS A 16 -44.39 -10.33 16.29
N ASP A 17 -45.33 -10.03 17.17
CA ASP A 17 -46.15 -8.81 17.09
C ASP A 17 -45.47 -7.65 17.82
N VAL A 18 -44.18 -7.47 17.53
CA VAL A 18 -43.34 -6.39 18.07
C VAL A 18 -42.96 -5.47 16.92
N TYR A 19 -43.13 -4.18 17.15
CA TYR A 19 -42.72 -3.12 16.23
C TYR A 19 -41.58 -2.31 16.83
N ILE A 20 -40.64 -1.90 16.00
CA ILE A 20 -39.50 -1.04 16.34
C ILE A 20 -39.68 0.28 15.57
N ASP A 21 -39.66 1.40 16.27
CA ASP A 21 -39.72 2.72 15.63
C ASP A 21 -38.39 3.05 14.96
N GLY A 22 -38.48 3.62 13.76
CA GLY A 22 -37.34 4.00 12.95
C GLY A 22 -37.48 5.36 12.29
N LEU A 23 -36.34 5.96 11.98
CA LEU A 23 -36.23 7.15 11.16
C LEU A 23 -35.33 6.84 9.97
N TRP A 24 -35.65 7.42 8.82
CA TRP A 24 -34.72 7.47 7.71
C TRP A 24 -34.65 8.86 7.10
N GLN A 25 -33.48 9.19 6.56
CA GLN A 25 -33.22 10.46 5.92
C GLN A 25 -32.32 10.25 4.70
N LEU A 26 -32.82 10.66 3.53
CA LEU A 26 -31.98 10.75 2.34
C LEU A 26 -31.18 12.05 2.40
N ASN A 27 -29.86 11.92 2.40
CA ASN A 27 -28.98 13.08 2.40
C ASN A 27 -28.79 13.58 0.97
N THR A 28 -29.13 14.85 0.76
CA THR A 28 -28.91 15.53 -0.51
C THR A 28 -27.51 16.12 -0.52
N PRO A 29 -26.58 15.63 -1.36
CA PRO A 29 -25.27 16.25 -1.47
C PRO A 29 -25.41 17.70 -1.95
N ALA A 30 -24.46 18.57 -1.60
CA ALA A 30 -24.39 19.90 -2.19
C ALA A 30 -24.32 19.77 -3.74
N PRO A 31 -24.99 20.65 -4.51
CA PRO A 31 -24.99 20.56 -5.96
C PRO A 31 -23.55 20.60 -6.53
N GLY A 32 -23.15 19.56 -7.25
CA GLY A 32 -21.97 19.57 -8.14
C GLY A 32 -20.76 18.73 -7.76
N GLU A 33 -20.69 18.06 -6.60
CA GLU A 33 -19.39 17.50 -6.14
C GLU A 33 -19.38 16.05 -5.63
N SER A 34 -20.52 15.45 -5.23
CA SER A 34 -20.49 14.08 -4.68
C SER A 34 -20.74 13.00 -5.73
N LEU A 35 -19.89 11.96 -5.71
CA LEU A 35 -20.02 10.76 -6.54
C LEU A 35 -20.98 9.72 -5.96
N HIS A 36 -21.66 10.05 -4.85
CA HIS A 36 -22.62 9.20 -4.15
C HIS A 36 -23.68 10.06 -3.44
N ARG A 37 -24.83 9.45 -3.12
CA ARG A 37 -25.73 9.93 -2.06
C ARG A 37 -25.67 8.97 -0.89
N THR A 38 -26.17 9.40 0.25
CA THR A 38 -26.26 8.55 1.44
C THR A 38 -27.68 8.54 1.98
N LEU A 39 -28.03 7.42 2.59
CA LEU A 39 -29.31 7.22 3.27
C LEU A 39 -29.01 6.83 4.71
N ASP A 40 -29.42 7.68 5.64
CA ASP A 40 -29.33 7.40 7.06
C ASP A 40 -30.58 6.64 7.51
N VAL A 41 -30.38 5.58 8.28
CA VAL A 41 -31.45 4.81 8.91
C VAL A 41 -31.09 4.60 10.37
N THR A 42 -31.98 5.03 11.27
CA THR A 42 -31.87 4.81 12.70
C THR A 42 -33.07 4.03 13.22
N LEU A 43 -32.83 3.15 14.21
CA LEU A 43 -33.87 2.42 14.92
C LEU A 43 -33.69 2.56 16.42
N ASP A 44 -34.78 2.87 17.14
CA ASP A 44 -34.79 2.86 18.60
C ASP A 44 -35.17 1.46 19.11
N LEU A 45 -34.16 0.69 19.52
CA LEU A 45 -34.32 -0.70 19.91
C LEU A 45 -34.98 -0.87 21.28
N LEU A 46 -35.23 0.22 22.01
CA LEU A 46 -36.01 0.23 23.26
C LEU A 46 -37.49 0.56 23.02
N SER A 47 -37.85 1.06 21.84
CA SER A 47 -39.23 1.35 21.44
C SER A 47 -40.00 0.08 21.05
N THR A 48 -40.08 -0.91 21.93
CA THR A 48 -40.91 -2.10 21.65
C THR A 48 -42.36 -1.83 22.03
N GLY A 49 -43.21 -1.58 21.03
CA GLY A 49 -44.66 -1.47 21.23
C GLY A 49 -45.38 -2.81 21.10
N ASN A 50 -46.28 -3.12 22.04
CA ASN A 50 -47.30 -4.19 21.90
C ASN A 50 -48.67 -3.56 21.58
N ASN A 51 -48.95 -3.09 20.35
CA ASN A 51 -50.32 -3.10 19.78
C ASN A 51 -50.44 -2.47 18.38
N PRO A 52 -51.33 -2.99 17.51
CA PRO A 52 -51.62 -2.47 16.17
C PRO A 52 -52.64 -1.31 16.17
N ALA A 53 -52.65 -0.49 17.23
CA ALA A 53 -53.62 0.61 17.37
C ALA A 53 -52.98 1.81 18.08
N LEU A 54 -52.20 2.60 17.32
CA LEU A 54 -51.90 3.98 17.69
C LEU A 54 -52.44 4.93 16.61
N SER A 55 -53.14 5.92 17.14
CA SER A 55 -53.96 6.94 16.49
C SER A 55 -53.20 7.79 15.46
N PRO A 56 -53.87 8.18 14.35
CA PRO A 56 -53.27 8.90 13.24
C PRO A 56 -53.11 10.39 13.58
N THR A 57 -52.02 10.77 14.24
CA THR A 57 -51.62 12.18 14.35
C THR A 57 -50.10 12.34 14.23
N SER A 58 -49.56 11.93 13.08
CA SER A 58 -48.70 12.74 12.20
C SER A 58 -48.54 11.92 10.92
N SER A 59 -48.91 12.49 9.80
CA SER A 59 -49.02 11.86 8.48
C SER A 59 -47.89 10.87 8.13
N ALA A 60 -48.30 9.65 7.77
CA ALA A 60 -47.53 8.54 7.18
C ALA A 60 -46.62 7.72 8.11
N LEU A 61 -47.19 6.78 8.87
CA LEU A 61 -46.46 5.61 9.39
C LEU A 61 -46.80 4.39 8.54
N ASN A 62 -45.85 3.94 7.71
CA ASN A 62 -45.94 2.69 6.97
C ASN A 62 -45.20 1.59 7.74
N ALA A 63 -45.80 0.40 7.87
CA ALA A 63 -45.13 -0.77 8.42
C ALA A 63 -44.26 -1.43 7.34
N LEU A 64 -42.99 -1.66 7.65
CA LEU A 64 -42.03 -2.31 6.76
C LEU A 64 -41.89 -3.79 7.10
N GLN A 65 -42.16 -4.64 6.11
CA GLN A 65 -41.75 -6.04 6.10
C GLN A 65 -40.53 -6.18 5.20
N LEU A 66 -39.37 -6.18 5.82
CA LEU A 66 -38.13 -6.49 5.13
C LEU A 66 -38.13 -7.96 4.73
N ARG A 67 -37.84 -8.25 3.46
CA ARG A 67 -37.67 -9.62 2.95
C ARG A 67 -36.19 -9.86 2.73
N SER A 68 -35.69 -11.05 3.05
CA SER A 68 -34.26 -11.43 3.01
C SER A 68 -33.65 -11.50 1.60
N ASP A 69 -34.31 -10.95 0.59
CA ASP A 69 -33.99 -11.21 -0.81
C ASP A 69 -32.93 -10.23 -1.36
N ASP A 70 -32.67 -9.11 -0.66
CA ASP A 70 -31.67 -8.12 -1.04
C ASP A 70 -30.56 -7.90 0.02
N ARG A 71 -29.37 -7.50 -0.43
CA ARG A 71 -28.14 -7.41 0.39
C ARG A 71 -28.23 -6.32 1.48
N ALA A 72 -28.87 -5.19 1.17
CA ALA A 72 -29.01 -4.08 2.12
C ALA A 72 -29.96 -4.45 3.25
N THR A 73 -31.07 -5.09 2.92
CA THR A 73 -32.00 -5.66 3.89
C THR A 73 -31.35 -6.74 4.75
N ASN A 74 -30.57 -7.64 4.15
CA ASN A 74 -29.85 -8.67 4.91
C ASN A 74 -28.82 -8.07 5.87
N PHE A 75 -28.10 -7.03 5.46
CA PHE A 75 -27.23 -6.27 6.34
C PHE A 75 -28.03 -5.69 7.51
N PHE A 76 -29.15 -5.04 7.23
CA PHE A 76 -30.02 -4.44 8.23
C PHE A 76 -30.54 -5.47 9.25
N ILE A 77 -31.09 -6.60 8.79
CA ILE A 77 -31.59 -7.70 9.62
C ILE A 77 -30.47 -8.30 10.48
N ARG A 78 -29.28 -8.51 9.90
CA ARG A 78 -28.14 -9.09 10.63
C ARG A 78 -27.73 -8.22 11.82
N HIS A 79 -27.73 -6.90 11.67
CA HIS A 79 -27.33 -5.97 12.73
C HIS A 79 -28.45 -5.73 13.76
N LEU A 80 -29.72 -5.90 13.38
CA LEU A 80 -30.85 -5.92 14.31
C LEU A 80 -30.75 -7.06 15.35
N HIS A 81 -30.18 -8.20 14.96
CA HIS A 81 -30.07 -9.39 15.81
C HIS A 81 -28.76 -9.47 16.61
N GLN A 82 -27.85 -8.50 16.47
CA GLN A 82 -26.64 -8.47 17.28
C GLN A 82 -26.97 -8.09 18.73
N PRO A 83 -26.25 -8.64 19.73
CA PRO A 83 -26.42 -8.24 21.13
C PRO A 83 -26.25 -6.73 21.26
N LEU A 84 -27.27 -6.06 21.80
CA LEU A 84 -27.25 -4.61 22.02
C LEU A 84 -26.00 -4.23 22.83
N SER A 85 -25.12 -3.43 22.23
CA SER A 85 -24.11 -2.72 23.00
C SER A 85 -24.80 -1.64 23.85
N ALA A 86 -24.07 -0.89 24.66
CA ALA A 86 -24.64 0.12 25.57
C ALA A 86 -25.50 1.22 24.88
N SER A 87 -25.53 1.29 23.54
CA SER A 87 -26.41 2.17 22.76
C SER A 87 -27.76 1.51 22.46
N SER A 88 -28.85 2.20 22.79
CA SER A 88 -30.24 1.82 22.48
C SER A 88 -30.63 2.01 21.01
N VAL A 89 -29.75 2.58 20.19
CA VAL A 89 -30.03 2.98 18.81
C VAL A 89 -29.12 2.26 17.84
N LEU A 90 -29.69 1.61 16.82
CA LEU A 90 -28.96 1.16 15.63
C LEU A 90 -28.88 2.32 14.65
N ALA A 91 -27.68 2.72 14.25
CA ALA A 91 -27.45 3.78 13.28
C ALA A 91 -26.64 3.26 12.09
N ILE A 92 -27.24 3.28 10.90
CA ILE A 92 -26.65 2.78 9.65
C ILE A 92 -26.73 3.87 8.58
N LYS A 93 -25.63 4.06 7.85
CA LYS A 93 -25.57 4.87 6.63
C LYS A 93 -25.40 3.96 5.42
N PHE A 94 -26.32 4.01 4.48
CA PHE A 94 -26.25 3.31 3.21
C PHE A 94 -25.66 4.21 2.13
N ILE A 95 -24.88 3.62 1.22
CA ILE A 95 -24.29 4.31 0.07
C ILE A 95 -25.17 4.06 -1.16
N LEU A 96 -25.60 5.15 -1.80
CA LEU A 96 -26.41 5.12 -3.01
C LEU A 96 -25.63 5.67 -4.20
N PRO A 97 -25.61 4.97 -5.34
CA PRO A 97 -24.97 5.45 -6.55
C PRO A 97 -25.78 6.60 -7.17
N VAL A 98 -25.10 7.64 -7.65
CA VAL A 98 -25.72 8.79 -8.35
C VAL A 98 -25.88 8.55 -9.85
N LYS A 99 -25.20 7.54 -10.39
CA LYS A 99 -25.24 7.15 -11.80
C LYS A 99 -25.14 5.63 -11.92
N SER A 100 -25.78 5.07 -12.95
CA SER A 100 -25.61 3.65 -13.29
C SER A 100 -24.26 3.42 -13.99
N GLY A 101 -23.80 2.17 -14.00
CA GLY A 101 -22.54 1.78 -14.63
C GLY A 101 -22.02 0.47 -14.07
N PHE A 102 -20.71 0.32 -13.93
CA PHE A 102 -20.06 -0.90 -13.46
C PHE A 102 -19.07 -0.61 -12.35
N THR A 103 -19.00 -1.49 -11.34
CA THR A 103 -18.09 -1.29 -10.21
C THR A 103 -16.62 -1.35 -10.65
N VAL A 104 -15.87 -0.28 -10.39
CA VAL A 104 -14.42 -0.25 -10.66
C VAL A 104 -13.67 -1.26 -9.79
N ARG A 105 -14.10 -1.38 -8.53
CA ARG A 105 -13.54 -2.28 -7.52
C ARG A 105 -14.61 -2.62 -6.49
N SER A 106 -14.82 -3.90 -6.21
CA SER A 106 -15.97 -4.33 -5.41
C SER A 106 -15.87 -4.05 -3.92
N ASP A 107 -14.68 -4.07 -3.31
CA ASP A 107 -14.43 -3.79 -1.88
C ASP A 107 -14.06 -2.30 -1.64
N PHE A 108 -14.50 -1.40 -2.53
CA PHE A 108 -14.09 0.00 -2.49
C PHE A 108 -14.40 0.67 -1.15
N LEU A 109 -15.52 0.31 -0.52
CA LEU A 109 -16.00 0.95 0.70
C LEU A 109 -15.14 0.54 1.90
N GLU A 110 -14.89 -0.76 2.05
CA GLU A 110 -14.03 -1.33 3.09
C GLU A 110 -12.61 -0.77 2.98
N ARG A 111 -12.07 -0.67 1.75
CA ARG A 111 -10.72 -0.15 1.53
C ARG A 111 -10.60 1.33 1.83
N ARG A 112 -11.60 2.13 1.44
CA ARG A 112 -11.57 3.58 1.63
C ARG A 112 -11.85 3.98 3.09
N LEU A 113 -12.61 3.18 3.84
CA LEU A 113 -12.89 3.39 5.26
C LEU A 113 -11.94 2.63 6.21
N GLU A 114 -10.94 1.92 5.68
CA GLU A 114 -9.91 1.28 6.50
C GLU A 114 -9.26 2.32 7.43
N GLY A 115 -9.35 2.07 8.74
CA GLY A 115 -8.86 2.99 9.76
C GLY A 115 -9.87 3.97 10.36
N TYR A 116 -11.10 4.06 9.84
CA TYR A 116 -12.12 4.95 10.40
C TYR A 116 -12.67 4.41 11.74
N GLU A 117 -12.36 5.11 12.84
CA GLU A 117 -12.55 4.60 14.21
C GLU A 117 -14.00 4.52 14.70
N HIS A 118 -14.93 5.21 14.03
CA HIS A 118 -16.34 5.23 14.43
C HIS A 118 -17.22 4.22 13.66
N ALA A 119 -16.66 3.53 12.66
CA ALA A 119 -17.36 2.43 12.01
C ALA A 119 -17.29 1.17 12.87
N LEU A 120 -18.45 0.60 13.17
CA LEU A 120 -18.58 -0.72 13.78
C LEU A 120 -18.55 -1.84 12.75
N SER A 121 -19.10 -1.57 11.57
CA SER A 121 -19.19 -2.50 10.46
C SER A 121 -19.21 -1.72 9.15
N VAL A 122 -18.48 -2.20 8.14
CA VAL A 122 -18.43 -1.64 6.80
C VAL A 122 -18.56 -2.80 5.82
N GLU A 123 -19.54 -2.75 4.93
CA GLU A 123 -19.77 -3.80 3.94
C GLU A 123 -20.14 -3.18 2.60
N SER A 124 -19.36 -3.46 1.57
CA SER A 124 -19.79 -3.29 0.19
C SER A 124 -20.68 -4.47 -0.19
N PHE A 125 -21.78 -4.16 -0.84
CA PHE A 125 -22.68 -5.19 -1.36
C PHE A 125 -22.23 -5.69 -2.73
N LEU A 126 -21.33 -4.99 -3.40
CA LEU A 126 -20.96 -5.24 -4.78
C LEU A 126 -20.14 -6.52 -4.96
N THR A 127 -20.37 -7.19 -6.08
CA THR A 127 -19.51 -8.25 -6.62
C THR A 127 -18.62 -7.70 -7.73
N PRO A 128 -17.46 -8.29 -8.01
CA PRO A 128 -16.54 -7.75 -9.01
C PRO A 128 -17.18 -7.64 -10.40
N ARG A 129 -17.02 -6.48 -11.04
CA ARG A 129 -17.56 -6.13 -12.38
C ARG A 129 -19.09 -6.04 -12.46
N GLU A 130 -19.77 -6.05 -11.32
CA GLU A 130 -21.22 -5.92 -11.25
C GLU A 130 -21.73 -4.61 -11.87
N GLU A 131 -22.87 -4.71 -12.57
CA GLU A 131 -23.64 -3.56 -13.04
C GLU A 131 -24.38 -2.91 -11.85
N ILE A 132 -24.17 -1.62 -11.69
CA ILE A 132 -24.78 -0.77 -10.67
C ILE A 132 -25.92 0.01 -11.32
N LYS A 133 -27.09 0.00 -10.67
CA LYS A 133 -28.25 0.82 -11.07
C LYS A 133 -28.44 1.94 -10.07
N ALA A 134 -28.53 3.17 -10.56
CA ALA A 134 -28.84 4.33 -9.72
C ALA A 134 -30.35 4.54 -9.55
N PRO A 135 -30.81 4.97 -8.37
CA PRO A 135 -32.17 5.46 -8.19
C PRO A 135 -32.47 6.66 -9.09
N ASP A 136 -33.72 6.78 -9.54
CA ASP A 136 -34.18 8.01 -10.18
C ASP A 136 -34.52 9.08 -9.14
N PHE A 137 -33.50 9.84 -8.72
CA PHE A 137 -33.66 10.91 -7.74
C PHE A 137 -34.53 12.09 -8.23
N ARG A 138 -34.94 12.14 -9.50
CA ARG A 138 -35.88 13.18 -10.00
C ARG A 138 -37.29 12.96 -9.47
N CYS A 139 -37.61 11.76 -9.02
CA CYS A 139 -38.92 11.43 -8.46
C CYS A 139 -39.12 11.91 -7.01
N LEU A 140 -38.09 12.51 -6.38
CA LEU A 140 -38.16 12.96 -4.99
C LEU A 140 -39.25 14.04 -4.75
N ASP A 141 -39.48 14.93 -5.72
CA ASP A 141 -40.49 15.99 -5.65
C ASP A 141 -41.78 15.63 -6.42
N SER A 142 -41.98 14.35 -6.75
CA SER A 142 -43.15 13.86 -7.49
C SER A 142 -44.28 13.41 -6.56
N ASP A 143 -45.48 13.22 -7.12
CA ASP A 143 -46.63 12.65 -6.40
C ASP A 143 -46.40 11.21 -5.88
N SER A 144 -45.27 10.57 -6.24
CA SER A 144 -44.87 9.23 -5.81
C SER A 144 -43.38 9.22 -5.42
N PRO A 145 -43.03 9.76 -4.23
CA PRO A 145 -41.64 9.80 -3.77
C PRO A 145 -41.07 8.40 -3.55
N LEU A 146 -39.76 8.26 -3.67
CA LEU A 146 -39.05 6.99 -3.45
C LEU A 146 -39.29 6.48 -2.02
N SER A 147 -39.69 5.21 -1.88
CA SER A 147 -39.83 4.59 -0.57
C SER A 147 -38.49 4.15 0.01
N LEU A 148 -38.43 3.89 1.32
CA LEU A 148 -37.23 3.34 1.95
C LEU A 148 -36.79 2.02 1.30
N LEU A 149 -37.73 1.14 0.95
CA LEU A 149 -37.41 -0.13 0.28
C LEU A 149 -36.83 0.08 -1.11
N ASP A 150 -37.38 1.02 -1.88
CA ASP A 150 -36.85 1.36 -3.20
C ASP A 150 -35.42 1.90 -3.09
N LEU A 151 -35.13 2.72 -2.08
CA LEU A 151 -33.77 3.22 -1.87
C LEU A 151 -32.81 2.09 -1.47
N LEU A 152 -33.22 1.23 -0.52
CA LEU A 152 -32.40 0.10 -0.05
C LEU A 152 -32.07 -0.89 -1.18
N SER A 153 -32.98 -1.11 -2.14
CA SER A 153 -32.73 -2.01 -3.27
C SER A 153 -31.63 -1.51 -4.22
N HIS A 154 -31.26 -0.23 -4.14
CA HIS A 154 -30.18 0.38 -4.92
C HIS A 154 -28.91 0.64 -4.09
N ALA A 155 -28.93 0.34 -2.79
CA ALA A 155 -27.76 0.53 -1.95
C ALA A 155 -26.62 -0.38 -2.40
N VAL A 156 -25.41 0.18 -2.50
CA VAL A 156 -24.21 -0.54 -2.93
C VAL A 156 -23.27 -0.87 -1.77
N GLY A 157 -23.58 -0.39 -0.58
CA GLY A 157 -22.86 -0.71 0.66
C GLY A 157 -23.50 -0.02 1.86
N ALA A 158 -23.05 -0.40 3.05
CA ALA A 158 -23.53 0.15 4.31
C ALA A 158 -22.41 0.28 5.35
N ILE A 159 -22.60 1.25 6.24
CA ILE A 159 -21.72 1.52 7.38
C ILE A 159 -22.59 1.59 8.63
N GLN A 160 -22.30 0.74 9.61
CA GLN A 160 -22.86 0.88 10.95
C GLN A 160 -21.94 1.77 11.79
N VAL A 161 -22.52 2.72 12.52
CA VAL A 161 -21.79 3.58 13.46
C VAL A 161 -22.29 3.42 14.89
N GLN A 162 -21.48 3.86 15.84
CA GLN A 162 -21.76 3.74 17.28
C GLN A 162 -23.01 4.47 17.75
N SER A 163 -23.36 5.59 17.11
CA SER A 163 -24.52 6.40 17.48
C SER A 163 -24.98 7.28 16.32
N GLU A 164 -26.23 7.75 16.38
CA GLU A 164 -26.82 8.64 15.37
C GLU A 164 -25.99 9.92 15.14
N GLN A 165 -25.38 10.48 16.19
CA GLN A 165 -24.55 11.69 16.07
C GLN A 165 -23.33 11.48 15.16
N ARG A 166 -22.88 10.23 14.96
CA ARG A 166 -21.75 9.90 14.09
C ARG A 166 -22.12 9.87 12.61
N LEU A 167 -23.40 9.78 12.25
CA LEU A 167 -23.85 9.78 10.85
C LEU A 167 -23.46 11.07 10.12
N ALA A 168 -23.55 12.22 10.80
CA ALA A 168 -23.13 13.51 10.24
C ALA A 168 -21.62 13.59 10.01
N SER A 169 -20.80 13.14 10.98
CA SER A 169 -19.35 13.11 10.81
C SER A 169 -18.90 12.11 9.73
N LEU A 170 -19.62 11.00 9.60
CA LEU A 170 -19.36 10.01 8.56
C LEU A 170 -19.64 10.59 7.16
N GLU A 171 -20.63 11.47 7.01
CA GLU A 171 -20.90 12.13 5.73
C GLU A 171 -19.67 12.88 5.21
N ALA A 172 -19.02 13.67 6.07
CA ALA A 172 -17.80 14.40 5.72
C ALA A 172 -16.65 13.46 5.33
N GLU A 173 -16.52 12.33 6.03
CA GLU A 173 -15.51 11.32 5.72
C GLU A 173 -15.78 10.60 4.39
N LEU A 174 -17.05 10.36 4.05
CA LEU A 174 -17.41 9.73 2.76
C LEU A 174 -17.14 10.67 1.59
N VAL A 175 -17.42 11.97 1.73
CA VAL A 175 -17.02 12.98 0.73
C VAL A 175 -15.50 12.96 0.54
N ASN A 176 -14.75 12.88 1.63
CA ASN A 176 -13.28 12.82 1.58
C ASN A 176 -12.76 11.54 0.89
N ARG A 177 -13.30 10.39 1.28
CA ARG A 177 -12.76 9.06 0.97
C ARG A 177 -13.31 8.45 -0.32
N LEU A 178 -14.50 8.86 -0.75
CA LEU A 178 -15.14 8.40 -1.98
C LEU A 178 -15.06 9.44 -3.11
N SER A 179 -14.06 10.32 -3.06
CA SER A 179 -13.77 11.41 -4.01
C SER A 179 -13.22 10.95 -5.38
N PHE A 180 -13.42 9.68 -5.75
CA PHE A 180 -12.86 9.06 -6.95
C PHE A 180 -13.94 8.36 -7.77
N ALA A 181 -13.74 8.22 -9.08
CA ALA A 181 -14.71 7.60 -9.98
C ALA A 181 -14.81 6.07 -9.75
N TRP A 182 -15.57 5.65 -8.73
CA TRP A 182 -15.75 4.23 -8.37
C TRP A 182 -16.79 3.48 -9.23
N ILE A 183 -17.47 4.20 -10.14
CA ILE A 183 -18.39 3.65 -11.14
C ILE A 183 -17.85 3.95 -12.55
N SER A 184 -17.52 2.89 -13.28
CA SER A 184 -17.19 2.92 -14.70
C SER A 184 -18.46 3.09 -15.55
N PRO A 185 -18.48 3.96 -16.57
CA PRO A 185 -19.60 4.02 -17.51
C PRO A 185 -19.64 2.79 -18.44
N GLU A 186 -18.48 2.17 -18.69
CA GLU A 186 -18.35 1.05 -19.61
C GLU A 186 -18.29 -0.30 -18.87
N PRO A 187 -18.84 -1.38 -19.47
CA PRO A 187 -18.70 -2.74 -18.95
C PRO A 187 -17.23 -3.15 -18.77
N ILE A 188 -16.95 -3.84 -17.67
CA ILE A 188 -15.60 -4.33 -17.39
C ILE A 188 -15.49 -5.79 -17.83
N GLU A 189 -14.62 -6.03 -18.82
CA GLU A 189 -14.34 -7.37 -19.32
C GLU A 189 -13.63 -8.25 -18.27
N GLU A 190 -13.85 -9.57 -18.36
CA GLU A 190 -13.05 -10.50 -17.56
C GLU A 190 -11.63 -10.54 -18.13
N LYS A 191 -10.66 -10.18 -17.30
CA LYS A 191 -9.23 -10.30 -17.64
C LYS A 191 -8.53 -11.26 -16.71
N ARG A 192 -7.37 -11.72 -17.16
CA ARG A 192 -6.57 -12.74 -16.50
C ARG A 192 -5.10 -12.40 -16.58
N ILE A 193 -4.41 -12.53 -15.46
CA ILE A 193 -2.97 -12.31 -15.38
C ILE A 193 -2.24 -13.62 -15.05
N ALA A 194 -1.03 -13.76 -15.56
CA ALA A 194 -0.05 -14.70 -15.06
C ALA A 194 0.87 -13.95 -14.08
N TRP A 195 0.81 -14.31 -12.81
CA TRP A 195 1.66 -13.73 -11.78
C TRP A 195 2.91 -14.60 -11.58
N ILE A 196 4.08 -14.02 -11.83
CA ILE A 196 5.37 -14.73 -11.82
C ILE A 196 6.07 -14.49 -10.49
N LYS A 197 6.35 -15.60 -9.79
CA LYS A 197 6.87 -15.65 -8.42
C LYS A 197 5.90 -14.99 -7.43
N GLY A 198 5.11 -15.83 -6.77
CA GLY A 198 4.27 -15.49 -5.63
C GLY A 198 5.08 -14.98 -4.43
N LYS A 199 4.35 -14.64 -3.38
CA LYS A 199 4.92 -14.22 -2.09
C LYS A 199 5.21 -15.43 -1.23
N GLU A 200 6.09 -15.28 -0.26
CA GLU A 200 6.54 -16.34 0.65
C GLU A 200 5.40 -16.95 1.50
N ASP A 201 4.36 -16.17 1.79
CA ASP A 201 3.17 -16.60 2.53
C ASP A 201 1.95 -15.71 2.19
N LEU A 202 0.79 -16.07 2.73
CA LEU A 202 -0.45 -15.32 2.54
C LEU A 202 -0.35 -13.90 3.09
N GLU A 203 0.22 -13.69 4.28
CA GLU A 203 0.30 -12.38 4.93
C GLU A 203 1.14 -11.40 4.10
N SER A 204 2.24 -11.85 3.49
CA SER A 204 3.12 -11.06 2.63
C SER A 204 2.54 -10.74 1.24
N GLY A 205 1.44 -11.39 0.86
CA GLY A 205 0.78 -11.20 -0.43
C GLY A 205 -0.71 -10.84 -0.36
N ARG A 206 -1.30 -10.79 0.83
CA ARG A 206 -2.75 -10.70 1.04
C ARG A 206 -3.38 -9.57 0.23
N ARG A 207 -2.86 -8.35 0.37
CA ARG A 207 -3.38 -7.16 -0.34
C ARG A 207 -3.29 -7.29 -1.86
N ILE A 208 -2.28 -7.98 -2.39
CA ILE A 208 -2.15 -8.23 -3.85
C ILE A 208 -3.32 -9.07 -4.33
N TRP A 209 -3.58 -10.18 -3.64
CA TRP A 209 -4.58 -11.16 -4.06
C TRP A 209 -6.00 -10.66 -3.83
N GLU A 210 -6.24 -9.98 -2.71
CA GLU A 210 -7.51 -9.30 -2.43
C GLU A 210 -7.79 -8.20 -3.47
N ALA A 211 -6.78 -7.43 -3.86
CA ALA A 211 -6.91 -6.43 -4.92
C ALA A 211 -7.29 -7.06 -6.27
N ALA A 212 -6.59 -8.11 -6.70
CA ALA A 212 -6.91 -8.80 -7.95
C ALA A 212 -8.35 -9.34 -7.96
N ARG A 213 -8.78 -9.97 -6.86
CA ARG A 213 -10.14 -10.46 -6.69
C ARG A 213 -11.17 -9.33 -6.78
N ALA A 214 -10.97 -8.24 -6.04
CA ALA A 214 -11.91 -7.13 -6.00
C ALA A 214 -12.03 -6.37 -7.34
N LEU A 215 -10.97 -6.40 -8.15
CA LEU A 215 -10.97 -5.90 -9.53
C LEU A 215 -11.67 -6.85 -10.52
N GLY A 216 -12.00 -8.08 -10.10
CA GLY A 216 -12.58 -9.11 -10.96
C GLY A 216 -11.57 -9.74 -11.91
N ILE A 217 -10.29 -9.74 -11.54
CA ILE A 217 -9.18 -10.26 -12.35
C ILE A 217 -8.85 -11.68 -11.92
N LYS A 218 -8.80 -12.60 -12.87
CA LYS A 218 -8.38 -13.98 -12.63
C LYS A 218 -6.86 -14.06 -12.51
N VAL A 219 -6.36 -14.77 -11.50
CA VAL A 219 -4.92 -14.87 -11.22
C VAL A 219 -4.46 -16.30 -11.47
N VAL A 220 -3.50 -16.48 -12.37
CA VAL A 220 -2.77 -17.74 -12.57
C VAL A 220 -1.38 -17.56 -12.00
N ILE A 221 -1.00 -18.39 -11.03
CA ILE A 221 0.29 -18.27 -10.34
C ILE A 221 1.32 -19.17 -11.04
N LEU A 222 2.48 -18.61 -11.38
CA LEU A 222 3.62 -19.33 -11.93
C LEU A 222 4.74 -19.29 -10.88
N ASP A 223 4.96 -20.43 -10.22
CA ASP A 223 5.97 -20.55 -9.16
C ASP A 223 6.49 -21.99 -9.06
N HIS A 224 7.56 -22.19 -8.30
CA HIS A 224 8.19 -23.48 -8.09
C HIS A 224 7.22 -24.51 -7.50
N ASP A 225 7.45 -25.78 -7.82
CA ASP A 225 6.70 -26.89 -7.25
C ASP A 225 6.86 -26.96 -5.73
N GLY A 226 5.77 -27.22 -5.02
CA GLY A 226 5.69 -27.22 -3.56
C GLY A 226 5.40 -25.86 -2.91
N HIS A 227 5.27 -24.78 -3.70
CA HIS A 227 4.92 -23.45 -3.18
C HIS A 227 3.59 -23.48 -2.39
N TRP A 228 3.47 -22.69 -1.31
CA TRP A 228 2.29 -22.74 -0.43
C TRP A 228 0.97 -22.48 -1.18
N PHE A 229 1.02 -21.62 -2.20
CA PHE A 229 -0.17 -21.27 -2.96
C PHE A 229 -0.61 -22.36 -3.95
N GLN A 230 0.23 -23.38 -4.20
CA GLN A 230 -0.17 -24.57 -4.96
C GLN A 230 -1.14 -25.46 -4.17
N LYS A 231 -1.03 -25.44 -2.84
CA LYS A 231 -1.82 -26.28 -1.94
C LYS A 231 -3.31 -25.98 -2.11
N ASP A 232 -4.10 -27.04 -2.05
CA ASP A 232 -5.55 -26.98 -2.03
C ASP A 232 -6.01 -26.66 -0.61
N ASP A 233 -6.35 -25.40 -0.35
CA ASP A 233 -6.74 -24.91 0.97
C ASP A 233 -7.85 -23.85 0.84
N ASP A 234 -9.03 -24.16 1.37
CA ASP A 234 -10.23 -23.34 1.26
C ASP A 234 -10.05 -21.91 1.80
N ARG A 235 -9.07 -21.70 2.68
CA ARG A 235 -8.75 -20.38 3.24
C ARG A 235 -8.25 -19.39 2.20
N TRP A 236 -7.69 -19.85 1.07
CA TRP A 236 -7.15 -18.96 0.04
C TRP A 236 -7.31 -19.46 -1.40
N ASN A 237 -7.87 -20.65 -1.62
CA ASN A 237 -8.16 -21.15 -2.97
C ASN A 237 -8.92 -20.14 -3.84
N TYR A 238 -9.87 -19.41 -3.25
CA TYR A 238 -10.68 -18.41 -3.93
C TYR A 238 -9.88 -17.20 -4.46
N LEU A 239 -8.63 -17.02 -4.04
CA LEU A 239 -7.75 -15.91 -4.44
C LEU A 239 -7.03 -16.15 -5.77
N ARG A 240 -7.01 -17.38 -6.27
CA ARG A 240 -6.38 -17.74 -7.54
C ARG A 240 -7.32 -18.58 -8.38
N GLU A 241 -7.12 -18.53 -9.69
CA GLU A 241 -7.82 -19.43 -10.61
C GLU A 241 -7.04 -20.73 -10.80
N ALA A 242 -5.72 -20.63 -10.97
CA ALA A 242 -4.86 -21.79 -11.21
C ALA A 242 -3.45 -21.55 -10.68
N PHE A 243 -2.71 -22.65 -10.52
CA PHE A 243 -1.29 -22.66 -10.21
C PHE A 243 -0.59 -23.54 -11.25
N ILE A 244 0.45 -23.02 -11.90
CA ILE A 244 1.26 -23.73 -12.89
C ILE A 244 2.67 -23.90 -12.31
N PRO A 245 3.06 -25.11 -11.88
CA PRO A 245 4.41 -25.37 -11.40
C PRO A 245 5.43 -25.02 -12.48
N THR A 246 6.28 -24.04 -12.19
CA THR A 246 7.24 -23.45 -13.12
C THR A 246 8.52 -23.15 -12.36
N ASP A 247 9.66 -23.63 -12.85
CA ASP A 247 10.95 -23.20 -12.30
C ASP A 247 11.18 -21.71 -12.61
N ILE A 248 11.12 -20.89 -11.56
CA ILE A 248 11.24 -19.43 -11.60
C ILE A 248 12.68 -18.94 -11.35
N THR A 249 13.68 -19.83 -11.39
CA THR A 249 15.09 -19.44 -11.34
C THR A 249 15.39 -18.48 -12.48
N ALA A 250 15.95 -17.31 -12.18
CA ALA A 250 16.21 -16.26 -13.17
C ALA A 250 17.53 -16.51 -13.95
N ASP A 251 17.58 -17.64 -14.67
CA ASP A 251 18.71 -18.07 -15.50
C ASP A 251 18.43 -17.87 -17.01
N GLN A 252 19.28 -18.43 -17.88
CA GLN A 252 19.13 -18.33 -19.34
C GLN A 252 17.82 -18.94 -19.86
N GLY A 253 17.26 -19.96 -19.20
CA GLY A 253 16.03 -20.65 -19.62
C GLY A 253 14.76 -20.04 -19.04
N PHE A 254 14.86 -19.06 -18.12
CA PHE A 254 13.73 -18.45 -17.43
C PHE A 254 12.64 -17.96 -18.38
N VAL A 255 13.01 -17.22 -19.43
CA VAL A 255 12.06 -16.63 -20.38
C VAL A 255 11.25 -17.73 -21.09
N ASP A 256 11.93 -18.77 -21.58
CA ASP A 256 11.29 -19.87 -22.31
C ASP A 256 10.32 -20.65 -21.42
N ARG A 257 10.68 -20.86 -20.14
CA ARG A 257 9.80 -21.52 -19.16
C ARG A 257 8.53 -20.71 -18.91
N ILE A 258 8.63 -19.39 -18.75
CA ILE A 258 7.46 -18.52 -18.59
C ILE A 258 6.58 -18.54 -19.85
N VAL A 259 7.19 -18.41 -21.03
CA VAL A 259 6.46 -18.42 -22.32
C VAL A 259 5.75 -19.76 -22.53
N ALA A 260 6.41 -20.88 -22.22
CA ALA A 260 5.84 -22.22 -22.33
C ALA A 260 4.66 -22.41 -21.35
N ALA A 261 4.82 -21.99 -20.08
CA ALA A 261 3.78 -22.07 -19.07
C ALA A 261 2.53 -21.24 -19.43
N VAL A 262 2.72 -20.06 -20.00
CA VAL A 262 1.60 -19.22 -20.46
C VAL A 262 0.90 -19.85 -21.66
N ARG A 263 1.65 -20.38 -22.63
CA ARG A 263 1.11 -21.02 -23.83
C ARG A 263 0.42 -22.37 -23.56
N SER A 264 0.80 -23.06 -22.48
CA SER A 264 0.18 -24.34 -22.11
C SER A 264 -1.15 -24.17 -21.36
N TYR A 265 -1.45 -22.97 -20.85
CA TYR A 265 -2.71 -22.69 -20.17
C TYR A 265 -3.87 -22.62 -21.18
N ASP A 266 -4.99 -23.27 -20.85
CA ASP A 266 -6.13 -23.49 -21.75
C ASP A 266 -7.03 -22.26 -21.93
N LYS A 267 -6.81 -21.20 -21.14
CA LYS A 267 -7.56 -19.94 -21.17
C LYS A 267 -6.65 -18.76 -21.51
N PRO A 268 -7.19 -17.68 -22.12
CA PRO A 268 -6.40 -16.51 -22.46
C PRO A 268 -5.83 -15.83 -21.20
N ILE A 269 -4.51 -15.65 -21.21
CA ILE A 269 -3.76 -14.72 -20.35
C ILE A 269 -3.66 -13.38 -21.08
N HIS A 270 -3.85 -12.29 -20.35
CA HIS A 270 -3.90 -10.92 -20.92
C HIS A 270 -2.70 -10.06 -20.52
N ALA A 271 -2.00 -10.42 -19.44
CA ALA A 271 -0.77 -9.75 -19.02
C ALA A 271 0.09 -10.68 -18.13
N LEU A 272 1.40 -10.41 -18.09
CA LEU A 272 2.29 -10.95 -17.06
C LEU A 272 2.52 -9.89 -16.00
N VAL A 273 2.55 -10.31 -14.74
CA VAL A 273 2.80 -9.42 -13.60
C VAL A 273 3.87 -10.04 -12.71
N THR A 274 4.83 -9.23 -12.29
CA THR A 274 5.77 -9.60 -11.24
C THR A 274 6.10 -8.39 -10.37
N VAL A 275 6.46 -8.67 -9.11
CA VAL A 275 7.06 -7.70 -8.18
C VAL A 275 8.45 -8.18 -7.72
N ASN A 276 9.02 -9.17 -8.40
CA ASN A 276 10.34 -9.71 -8.12
C ASN A 276 11.39 -9.05 -9.01
N ASN A 277 12.31 -8.28 -8.42
CA ASN A 277 13.39 -7.61 -9.15
C ASN A 277 14.23 -8.60 -10.00
N ALA A 278 14.57 -9.77 -9.44
CA ALA A 278 15.41 -10.75 -10.13
C ALA A 278 14.77 -11.28 -11.43
N GLY A 279 13.43 -11.36 -11.48
CA GLY A 279 12.68 -11.86 -12.65
C GLY A 279 12.15 -10.78 -13.57
N ALA A 280 12.31 -9.49 -13.24
CA ALA A 280 11.67 -8.38 -13.97
C ALA A 280 12.11 -8.29 -15.44
N ILE A 281 13.43 -8.37 -15.70
CA ILE A 281 13.99 -8.34 -17.06
C ILE A 281 13.47 -9.51 -17.90
N GLY A 282 13.49 -10.72 -17.34
CA GLY A 282 12.99 -11.91 -18.03
C GLY A 282 11.48 -11.86 -18.27
N THR A 283 10.71 -11.31 -17.33
CA THR A 283 9.27 -11.08 -17.48
C THR A 283 8.98 -10.10 -18.60
N ALA A 284 9.73 -8.99 -18.71
CA ALA A 284 9.60 -8.03 -19.79
C ALA A 284 9.90 -8.67 -21.17
N ARG A 285 10.93 -9.52 -21.25
CA ARG A 285 11.24 -10.30 -22.46
C ARG A 285 10.12 -11.28 -22.83
N ALA A 286 9.57 -11.98 -21.84
CA ALA A 286 8.42 -12.86 -22.06
C ALA A 286 7.20 -12.08 -22.54
N CYS A 287 6.93 -10.88 -22.00
CA CYS A 287 5.89 -9.99 -22.50
C CYS A 287 6.10 -9.64 -23.98
N GLN A 288 7.34 -9.28 -24.39
CA GLN A 288 7.64 -9.00 -25.80
C GLN A 288 7.34 -10.20 -26.72
N ILE A 289 7.73 -11.42 -26.32
CA ILE A 289 7.48 -12.64 -27.10
C ILE A 289 5.99 -12.96 -27.21
N LEU A 290 5.23 -12.70 -26.14
CA LEU A 290 3.79 -13.00 -26.05
C LEU A 290 2.91 -11.87 -26.56
N GLY A 291 3.49 -10.71 -26.92
CA GLY A 291 2.73 -9.53 -27.36
C GLY A 291 2.02 -8.79 -26.23
N PHE A 292 2.41 -8.99 -24.97
CA PHE A 292 1.85 -8.28 -23.82
C PHE A 292 2.54 -6.94 -23.57
N ARG A 293 1.79 -6.02 -22.96
CA ARG A 293 2.32 -4.71 -22.56
C ARG A 293 3.40 -4.86 -21.49
N SER A 294 4.51 -4.18 -21.68
CA SER A 294 5.55 -3.97 -20.67
C SER A 294 6.44 -2.79 -21.11
N ALA A 295 7.24 -2.25 -20.19
CA ALA A 295 8.37 -1.43 -20.61
C ALA A 295 9.42 -2.30 -21.34
N PRO A 296 10.27 -1.73 -22.20
CA PRO A 296 11.35 -2.48 -22.82
C PRO A 296 12.25 -3.16 -21.77
N PRO A 297 12.76 -4.38 -22.00
CA PRO A 297 13.71 -5.04 -21.11
C PRO A 297 14.93 -4.18 -20.78
N GLU A 298 15.36 -3.33 -21.72
CA GLU A 298 16.45 -2.36 -21.55
C GLU A 298 16.18 -1.41 -20.38
N SER A 299 14.93 -0.94 -20.22
CA SER A 299 14.53 -0.09 -19.09
C SER A 299 14.74 -0.79 -17.76
N TYR A 300 14.35 -2.06 -17.64
CA TYR A 300 14.55 -2.86 -16.43
C TYR A 300 16.03 -3.20 -16.18
N ILE A 301 16.83 -3.36 -17.24
CA ILE A 301 18.29 -3.56 -17.14
C ILE A 301 18.96 -2.32 -16.56
N ILE A 302 18.54 -1.12 -16.98
CA ILE A 302 19.10 0.13 -16.47
C ILE A 302 18.65 0.37 -15.03
N ALA A 303 17.35 0.25 -14.73
CA ALA A 303 16.81 0.47 -13.39
C ALA A 303 17.40 -0.47 -12.34
N GLY A 304 17.53 -1.76 -12.67
CA GLY A 304 18.08 -2.75 -11.74
C GLY A 304 19.58 -2.57 -11.46
N ASP A 305 20.30 -1.90 -12.36
CA ASP A 305 21.74 -1.67 -12.27
C ASP A 305 22.03 -0.23 -11.84
N LYS A 306 22.43 -0.06 -10.58
CA LYS A 306 22.68 1.24 -9.96
C LYS A 306 23.72 2.06 -10.73
N PHE A 307 24.75 1.42 -11.29
CA PHE A 307 25.77 2.12 -12.05
C PHE A 307 25.26 2.54 -13.44
N LYS A 308 24.50 1.69 -14.14
CA LYS A 308 23.88 2.09 -15.42
C LYS A 308 22.86 3.20 -15.25
N THR A 309 22.08 3.17 -14.18
CA THR A 309 21.18 4.27 -13.82
C THR A 309 21.99 5.55 -13.67
N ARG A 310 23.11 5.50 -12.93
CA ARG A 310 23.99 6.66 -12.77
C ARG A 310 24.63 7.14 -14.08
N GLU A 311 25.12 6.24 -14.93
CA GLU A 311 25.71 6.60 -16.23
C GLU A 311 24.71 7.30 -17.18
N MET A 312 23.41 7.05 -16.98
CA MET A 312 22.34 7.72 -17.72
C MET A 312 21.98 9.10 -17.16
N GLU A 313 22.36 9.41 -15.92
CA GLU A 313 22.11 10.72 -15.33
C GLU A 313 23.02 11.78 -15.97
N PRO A 314 22.52 13.02 -16.18
CA PRO A 314 23.34 14.10 -16.74
C PRO A 314 24.62 14.40 -15.96
N ASP A 315 24.59 14.13 -14.65
CA ASP A 315 25.73 14.22 -13.74
C ASP A 315 25.97 12.84 -13.10
N ASN A 316 27.06 12.19 -13.50
CA ASN A 316 27.54 10.95 -12.90
C ASN A 316 28.02 11.16 -11.43
N GLY A 317 28.14 12.40 -10.97
CA GLY A 317 28.45 12.72 -9.58
C GLY A 317 29.79 12.15 -9.10
N GLY A 318 30.72 11.89 -10.02
CA GLY A 318 32.02 11.27 -9.72
C GLY A 318 31.97 9.77 -9.45
N ALA A 319 30.85 9.09 -9.67
CA ALA A 319 30.78 7.65 -9.46
C ALA A 319 31.61 6.87 -10.49
N PHE A 320 32.17 5.74 -10.06
CA PHE A 320 32.91 4.83 -10.91
C PHE A 320 32.65 3.38 -10.50
N LYS A 321 33.04 2.45 -11.37
CA LYS A 321 32.84 1.02 -11.20
C LYS A 321 34.15 0.26 -11.25
N VAL A 322 34.26 -0.78 -10.42
CA VAL A 322 35.37 -1.75 -10.43
C VAL A 322 34.79 -3.16 -10.28
N PHE A 323 35.50 -4.19 -10.74
CA PHE A 323 35.08 -5.59 -10.63
C PHE A 323 35.75 -6.34 -9.48
N ASN A 324 36.85 -5.82 -8.95
CA ASN A 324 37.67 -6.47 -7.93
C ASN A 324 38.64 -5.45 -7.28
N ILE A 325 39.45 -5.93 -6.33
CA ILE A 325 40.43 -5.14 -5.59
C ILE A 325 41.60 -4.68 -6.48
N ASP A 326 42.03 -5.48 -7.46
CA ASP A 326 43.15 -5.13 -8.34
C ASP A 326 42.83 -3.93 -9.24
N GLU A 327 41.59 -3.89 -9.76
CA GLU A 327 41.08 -2.73 -10.49
C GLU A 327 40.97 -1.50 -9.61
N LEU A 328 40.53 -1.65 -8.35
CA LEU A 328 40.53 -0.55 -7.39
C LEU A 328 41.94 -0.01 -7.14
N HIS A 329 42.93 -0.87 -6.91
CA HIS A 329 44.32 -0.45 -6.76
C HIS A 329 44.87 0.23 -8.02
N THR A 330 44.40 -0.16 -9.20
CA THR A 330 44.73 0.52 -10.46
C THR A 330 44.11 1.91 -10.51
N ARG A 331 42.84 2.06 -10.12
CA ARG A 331 42.12 3.34 -10.02
C ARG A 331 42.75 4.30 -9.00
N LEU A 332 43.23 3.79 -7.87
CA LEU A 332 43.87 4.57 -6.81
C LEU A 332 45.26 5.09 -7.23
N ARG A 333 46.04 4.27 -7.95
CA ARG A 333 47.37 4.65 -8.45
C ARG A 333 47.35 5.53 -9.70
N SER A 334 46.22 5.57 -10.41
CA SER A 334 46.09 6.34 -11.65
C SER A 334 46.18 7.85 -11.40
N LYS A 335 47.10 8.52 -12.10
CA LYS A 335 47.19 9.99 -12.12
C LYS A 335 46.23 10.64 -13.13
N VAL A 336 45.52 9.83 -13.93
CA VAL A 336 44.57 10.31 -14.94
C VAL A 336 43.25 10.72 -14.30
N HIS A 337 42.88 10.08 -13.18
CA HIS A 337 41.67 10.37 -12.45
C HIS A 337 41.97 11.20 -11.21
N SER A 338 41.03 12.07 -10.83
CA SER A 338 41.11 12.78 -9.56
C SER A 338 41.20 11.82 -8.36
N PRO A 339 41.89 12.22 -7.27
CA PRO A 339 41.83 11.51 -6.00
C PRO A 339 40.40 11.31 -5.53
N ILE A 340 40.16 10.24 -4.77
CA ILE A 340 38.84 9.97 -4.18
C ILE A 340 38.67 10.90 -2.98
N GLU A 341 37.57 11.65 -2.96
CA GLU A 341 37.16 12.46 -1.82
C GLU A 341 36.23 11.64 -0.93
N TYR A 342 36.61 11.50 0.35
CA TYR A 342 35.82 10.76 1.34
C TYR A 342 34.86 11.68 2.11
N PRO A 343 33.72 11.17 2.61
CA PRO A 343 33.29 9.77 2.55
C PRO A 343 32.65 9.37 1.21
N VAL A 344 32.80 8.10 0.84
CA VAL A 344 32.12 7.48 -0.32
C VAL A 344 31.21 6.33 0.12
N ILE A 345 30.21 6.02 -0.70
CA ILE A 345 29.39 4.82 -0.62
C ILE A 345 29.95 3.77 -1.57
N VAL A 346 30.10 2.55 -1.06
CA VAL A 346 30.46 1.36 -1.82
C VAL A 346 29.27 0.42 -1.83
N LYS A 347 28.80 0.01 -3.00
CA LYS A 347 27.65 -0.90 -3.15
C LYS A 347 27.76 -1.77 -4.40
N PRO A 348 27.25 -3.02 -4.38
CA PRO A 348 27.11 -3.81 -5.60
C PRO A 348 26.28 -3.06 -6.65
N CYS A 349 26.63 -3.19 -7.93
CA CYS A 349 25.85 -2.56 -9.00
C CYS A 349 24.43 -3.13 -9.11
N MET A 350 24.25 -4.42 -8.83
CA MET A 350 22.95 -5.10 -8.69
C MET A 350 22.84 -5.71 -7.29
N GLY A 351 21.64 -5.70 -6.72
CA GLY A 351 21.37 -6.27 -5.40
C GLY A 351 20.01 -5.80 -4.87
N TRP A 352 19.66 -6.21 -3.66
CA TRP A 352 18.43 -5.78 -2.97
C TRP A 352 18.67 -5.73 -1.46
N GLY A 353 17.75 -5.10 -0.72
CA GLY A 353 17.78 -5.04 0.75
C GLY A 353 19.00 -4.34 1.33
N SER A 354 19.63 -3.44 0.55
CA SER A 354 20.84 -2.71 0.93
C SER A 354 21.99 -3.60 1.41
N GLU A 355 22.05 -4.85 0.95
CA GLU A 355 23.11 -5.78 1.31
C GLU A 355 24.46 -5.32 0.77
N CYS A 356 25.49 -5.37 1.61
CA CYS A 356 26.86 -4.96 1.28
C CYS A 356 27.01 -3.50 0.82
N VAL A 357 26.08 -2.62 1.18
CA VAL A 357 26.26 -1.17 1.12
C VAL A 357 27.11 -0.73 2.30
N SER A 358 28.12 0.11 2.08
CA SER A 358 29.00 0.61 3.14
C SER A 358 29.39 2.06 2.89
N LYS A 359 29.37 2.88 3.95
CA LYS A 359 29.97 4.21 3.95
C LYS A 359 31.40 4.08 4.43
N VAL A 360 32.35 4.58 3.65
CA VAL A 360 33.78 4.46 3.95
C VAL A 360 34.40 5.84 4.03
N GLN A 361 35.32 6.02 4.98
CA GLN A 361 36.00 7.28 5.27
C GLN A 361 37.48 7.26 4.90
N THR A 362 38.06 6.08 4.66
CA THR A 362 39.48 5.93 4.31
C THR A 362 39.70 4.94 3.16
N GLU A 363 40.91 4.94 2.60
CA GLU A 363 41.32 4.02 1.54
C GLU A 363 41.32 2.56 2.01
N GLU A 364 41.74 2.30 3.25
CA GLU A 364 41.74 0.97 3.84
C GLU A 364 40.31 0.43 3.97
N GLU A 365 39.37 1.27 4.41
CA GLU A 365 37.96 0.93 4.49
C GLU A 365 37.35 0.65 3.11
N LEU A 366 37.73 1.46 2.11
CA LEU A 366 37.30 1.30 0.72
C LEU A 366 37.73 -0.06 0.15
N ILE A 367 38.98 -0.47 0.34
CA ILE A 367 39.49 -1.78 -0.10
C ILE A 367 38.69 -2.91 0.53
N GLN A 368 38.44 -2.84 1.84
CA GLN A 368 37.65 -3.85 2.55
C GLN A 368 36.20 -3.90 2.06
N ALA A 369 35.58 -2.75 1.82
CA ALA A 369 34.20 -2.68 1.33
C ALA A 369 34.06 -3.24 -0.09
N VAL A 370 35.00 -2.92 -0.99
CA VAL A 370 35.01 -3.47 -2.36
C VAL A 370 35.21 -4.99 -2.35
N ALA A 371 36.09 -5.52 -1.50
CA ALA A 371 36.27 -6.96 -1.32
C ALA A 371 34.96 -7.66 -0.91
N ARG A 372 34.21 -7.05 0.02
CA ARG A 372 32.91 -7.59 0.48
C ARG A 372 31.83 -7.48 -0.59
N ALA A 373 31.72 -6.34 -1.25
CA ALA A 373 30.67 -6.10 -2.26
C ALA A 373 30.88 -6.97 -3.51
N SER A 374 32.11 -7.09 -4.00
CA SER A 374 32.44 -7.89 -5.19
C SER A 374 32.24 -9.40 -4.99
N SER A 375 32.31 -9.89 -3.75
CA SER A 375 32.07 -11.30 -3.42
C SER A 375 30.62 -11.64 -3.09
N ARG A 376 29.74 -10.65 -2.87
CA ARG A 376 28.36 -10.90 -2.39
C ARG A 376 27.50 -11.67 -3.39
N HIS A 377 27.64 -11.34 -4.67
CA HIS A 377 26.87 -11.89 -5.78
C HIS A 377 27.75 -12.60 -6.82
N SER A 378 29.00 -12.93 -6.47
CA SER A 378 29.89 -13.69 -7.37
C SER A 378 29.43 -15.12 -7.60
N GLU A 379 28.55 -15.64 -6.73
CA GLU A 379 27.95 -16.98 -6.81
C GLU A 379 26.43 -16.85 -6.94
N GLY A 380 25.82 -17.55 -7.90
CA GLY A 380 24.36 -17.55 -8.14
C GLY A 380 23.98 -17.69 -9.61
N PRO A 381 22.67 -17.71 -9.95
CA PRO A 381 22.20 -17.90 -11.32
C PRO A 381 22.48 -16.71 -12.26
N ASN A 382 22.75 -15.52 -11.70
CA ASN A 382 23.19 -14.34 -12.45
C ASN A 382 24.38 -13.67 -11.71
N PRO A 383 25.57 -14.28 -11.78
CA PRO A 383 26.71 -13.87 -10.97
C PRO A 383 27.24 -12.51 -11.43
N ARG A 384 27.49 -11.61 -10.47
CA ARG A 384 28.06 -10.28 -10.68
C ARG A 384 29.02 -9.92 -9.56
N SER A 385 30.17 -9.38 -9.94
CA SER A 385 31.19 -8.90 -9.00
C SER A 385 31.43 -7.39 -9.08
N ASP A 386 30.68 -6.69 -9.94
CA ASP A 386 30.90 -5.28 -10.15
C ASP A 386 30.30 -4.40 -9.05
N VAL A 387 31.11 -3.44 -8.63
CA VAL A 387 30.90 -2.60 -7.47
C VAL A 387 30.93 -1.15 -7.92
N MET A 388 29.91 -0.41 -7.53
CA MET A 388 29.81 1.02 -7.69
C MET A 388 30.39 1.72 -6.46
N ILE A 389 31.20 2.74 -6.71
CA ILE A 389 31.73 3.66 -5.71
C ILE A 389 31.26 5.06 -6.09
N GLU A 390 30.57 5.75 -5.19
CA GLU A 390 30.05 7.11 -5.41
C GLU A 390 30.22 7.98 -4.15
N PRO A 391 30.26 9.31 -4.26
CA PRO A 391 30.31 10.17 -3.09
C PRO A 391 29.12 9.92 -2.15
N TYR A 392 29.38 9.97 -0.85
CA TYR A 392 28.28 10.02 0.12
C TYR A 392 27.57 11.37 0.01
N ILE A 393 26.27 11.32 -0.22
CA ILE A 393 25.46 12.52 -0.37
C ILE A 393 24.80 12.87 0.97
N GLU A 394 25.12 14.06 1.48
CA GLU A 394 24.41 14.61 2.64
C GLU A 394 23.01 15.12 2.26
N GLY A 395 22.08 14.94 3.18
CA GLY A 395 20.69 15.35 3.05
C GLY A 395 19.72 14.27 3.53
N PRO A 396 18.44 14.62 3.75
CA PRO A 396 17.38 13.65 4.02
C PRO A 396 17.28 12.63 2.89
N GLU A 397 17.21 11.35 3.26
CA GLU A 397 16.85 10.26 2.36
C GLU A 397 15.34 10.09 2.34
N VAL A 398 14.80 9.74 1.17
CA VAL A 398 13.37 9.59 0.94
C VAL A 398 13.07 8.45 0.00
N ASP A 399 11.92 7.83 0.25
CA ASP A 399 11.23 6.98 -0.71
C ASP A 399 10.25 7.84 -1.50
N ALA A 400 10.42 7.88 -2.81
CA ALA A 400 9.57 8.61 -3.74
C ALA A 400 8.84 7.62 -4.65
N ASN A 401 7.52 7.52 -4.47
CA ASN A 401 6.70 6.51 -5.11
C ASN A 401 5.80 7.16 -6.18
N PHE A 402 5.68 6.49 -7.34
CA PHE A 402 4.96 7.00 -8.50
C PHE A 402 3.96 5.98 -9.04
N VAL A 403 2.82 6.47 -9.52
CA VAL A 403 2.00 5.80 -10.53
C VAL A 403 2.07 6.62 -11.81
N LEU A 404 2.63 6.02 -12.88
CA LEU A 404 2.69 6.65 -14.19
C LEU A 404 1.70 5.97 -15.16
N ILE A 405 1.09 6.79 -16.01
CA ILE A 405 0.36 6.33 -17.20
C ILE A 405 0.78 7.19 -18.39
N GLU A 406 1.34 6.55 -19.41
CA GLU A 406 1.72 7.18 -20.69
C GLU A 406 2.67 8.37 -20.51
N GLY A 407 3.57 8.29 -19.53
CA GLY A 407 4.56 9.30 -19.18
C GLY A 407 4.05 10.39 -18.24
N ASN A 408 2.77 10.36 -17.87
CA ASN A 408 2.16 11.32 -16.95
C ASN A 408 2.10 10.75 -15.53
N ILE A 409 2.39 11.60 -14.55
CA ILE A 409 2.20 11.27 -13.13
C ILE A 409 0.71 11.31 -12.81
N ILE A 410 0.17 10.18 -12.40
CA ILE A 410 -1.22 10.05 -11.95
C ILE A 410 -1.30 10.13 -10.43
N PHE A 411 -0.31 9.55 -9.75
CA PHE A 411 -0.13 9.68 -8.30
C PHE A 411 1.35 9.75 -7.95
N PHE A 412 1.67 10.52 -6.93
CA PHE A 412 3.02 10.69 -6.40
C PHE A 412 2.95 11.02 -4.91
N GLU A 413 3.82 10.37 -4.14
CA GLU A 413 4.06 10.71 -2.75
C GLU A 413 5.52 10.47 -2.37
N VAL A 414 5.92 11.10 -1.26
CA VAL A 414 7.27 11.02 -0.71
C VAL A 414 7.13 10.66 0.77
N ALA A 415 7.89 9.65 1.17
CA ALA A 415 8.07 9.23 2.55
C ALA A 415 9.48 9.57 3.02
N ASP A 416 9.60 9.93 4.30
CA ASP A 416 10.90 10.12 4.92
C ASP A 416 11.50 8.75 5.26
N ASP A 417 12.68 8.47 4.75
CA ASP A 417 13.45 7.27 5.06
C ASP A 417 14.57 7.65 6.06
N PHE A 418 14.51 7.06 7.25
CA PHE A 418 15.26 7.55 8.42
C PHE A 418 16.74 7.16 8.38
N PRO A 419 17.58 7.82 9.21
CA PRO A 419 19.01 7.53 9.23
C PRO A 419 19.34 6.09 9.64
N LYS A 420 20.16 5.43 8.82
CA LYS A 420 20.54 4.02 9.01
C LYS A 420 21.69 3.89 10.00
N ALA A 421 21.89 2.68 10.52
CA ALA A 421 23.00 2.39 11.43
C ALA A 421 24.38 2.66 10.81
N GLY A 422 24.53 2.44 9.49
CA GLY A 422 25.75 2.72 8.71
C GLY A 422 26.06 4.20 8.51
N GLU A 423 25.13 5.11 8.81
CA GLU A 423 25.38 6.55 8.72
C GLU A 423 26.02 7.14 9.99
N LYS A 424 25.94 6.41 11.11
CA LYS A 424 26.49 6.84 12.40
C LYS A 424 28.02 6.77 12.39
N ALA A 425 28.67 7.87 12.80
CA ALA A 425 30.12 8.04 12.69
C ALA A 425 30.97 6.91 13.30
N GLY A 426 30.49 6.28 14.39
CA GLY A 426 31.20 5.20 15.09
C GLY A 426 31.07 3.80 14.47
N ASN A 427 30.31 3.63 13.38
CA ASN A 427 29.98 2.30 12.84
C ASN A 427 29.96 2.24 11.30
N ALA A 428 30.59 3.18 10.58
CA ALA A 428 30.38 3.37 9.14
C ALA A 428 30.68 2.12 8.27
N LEU A 429 31.75 1.37 8.57
CA LEU A 429 32.15 0.21 7.76
C LEU A 429 31.28 -1.03 7.97
N ASN A 430 30.82 -1.27 9.21
CA ASN A 430 30.08 -2.48 9.60
C ASN A 430 28.60 -2.20 9.92
N GLY A 431 28.20 -0.94 9.88
CA GLY A 431 26.86 -0.49 10.16
C GLY A 431 25.95 -0.81 8.98
N SER A 432 24.78 -1.32 9.31
CA SER A 432 23.79 -1.72 8.32
C SER A 432 23.15 -0.50 7.66
N PHE A 433 22.93 -0.60 6.34
CA PHE A 433 22.06 0.29 5.55
C PHE A 433 20.66 -0.33 5.36
N MET A 434 20.32 -1.35 6.14
CA MET A 434 18.94 -1.85 6.19
C MET A 434 18.02 -0.77 6.75
N GLU A 435 16.81 -0.72 6.19
CA GLU A 435 15.71 0.11 6.61
C GLU A 435 15.46 0.02 8.13
N THR A 436 15.26 1.17 8.77
CA THR A 436 14.96 1.25 10.21
C THR A 436 13.52 1.67 10.43
N ASP A 437 13.10 2.72 9.74
CA ASP A 437 11.78 3.29 9.79
C ASP A 437 11.55 4.32 8.70
N MET A 438 10.28 4.40 8.33
CA MET A 438 9.79 5.31 7.32
C MET A 438 8.59 6.08 7.88
N VAL A 439 8.46 7.37 7.56
CA VAL A 439 7.31 8.19 7.97
C VAL A 439 6.60 8.81 6.77
N LEU A 440 5.27 8.69 6.76
CA LEU A 440 4.39 9.36 5.81
C LEU A 440 3.38 10.27 6.54
N PRO A 441 3.02 11.42 5.95
CA PRO A 441 3.70 12.09 4.83
C PRO A 441 5.11 12.59 5.20
N THR A 442 5.94 12.89 4.19
CA THR A 442 7.26 13.52 4.38
C THR A 442 7.19 14.85 5.14
N GLY A 443 8.23 15.14 5.93
CA GLY A 443 8.47 16.42 6.57
C GLY A 443 9.12 17.46 5.65
N LEU A 444 9.45 17.13 4.39
CA LEU A 444 10.08 18.06 3.45
C LEU A 444 9.18 19.25 3.05
N SER A 445 9.79 20.31 2.54
CA SER A 445 9.09 21.47 2.00
C SER A 445 8.48 21.19 0.61
N PRO A 446 7.44 21.93 0.19
CA PRO A 446 6.86 21.77 -1.15
C PRO A 446 7.87 21.89 -2.30
N LYS A 447 8.89 22.74 -2.16
CA LYS A 447 9.96 22.92 -3.17
C LYS A 447 10.83 21.66 -3.29
N GLU A 448 11.19 21.05 -2.17
CA GLU A 448 11.99 19.81 -2.13
C GLU A 448 11.20 18.60 -2.65
N ILE A 449 9.90 18.54 -2.33
CA ILE A 449 8.99 17.53 -2.90
C ILE A 449 8.91 17.69 -4.42
N GLN A 450 8.78 18.91 -4.92
CA GLN A 450 8.68 19.18 -6.36
C GLN A 450 9.98 18.84 -7.10
N VAL A 451 11.16 19.21 -6.58
CA VAL A 451 12.44 18.88 -7.24
C VAL A 451 12.69 17.36 -7.26
N THR A 452 12.29 16.66 -6.20
CA THR A 452 12.32 15.19 -6.13
C THR A 452 11.44 14.58 -7.21
N LYS A 453 10.18 15.04 -7.29
CA LYS A 453 9.20 14.60 -8.28
C LYS A 453 9.72 14.74 -9.72
N ASP A 454 10.19 15.94 -10.07
CA ASP A 454 10.59 16.26 -11.43
C ASP A 454 11.87 15.52 -11.84
N SER A 455 12.86 15.47 -10.94
CA SER A 455 14.14 14.79 -11.20
C SER A 455 13.94 13.29 -11.48
N ILE A 456 13.14 12.62 -10.65
CA ILE A 456 12.87 11.18 -10.82
C ILE A 456 12.03 10.94 -12.06
N LEU A 457 10.99 11.75 -12.32
CA LEU A 457 10.18 11.62 -13.54
C LEU A 457 11.07 11.68 -14.79
N GLN A 458 11.96 12.67 -14.88
CA GLN A 458 12.87 12.77 -16.04
C GLN A 458 13.77 11.55 -16.16
N THR A 459 14.22 10.97 -15.04
CA THR A 459 15.00 9.73 -15.04
C THR A 459 14.20 8.55 -15.56
N LEU A 460 13.00 8.32 -15.02
CA LEU A 460 12.10 7.26 -15.47
C LEU A 460 11.81 7.39 -16.97
N LEU A 461 11.59 8.61 -17.45
CA LEU A 461 11.33 8.88 -18.86
C LEU A 461 12.55 8.60 -19.75
N ARG A 462 13.77 8.98 -19.32
CA ARG A 462 15.03 8.66 -20.03
C ARG A 462 15.27 7.16 -20.12
N GLN A 463 14.95 6.41 -19.06
CA GLN A 463 15.08 4.95 -19.05
C GLN A 463 14.05 4.25 -19.94
N GLY A 464 12.99 4.94 -20.38
CA GLY A 464 11.95 4.39 -21.25
C GLY A 464 10.69 3.94 -20.50
N PHE A 465 10.60 4.16 -19.20
CA PHE A 465 9.37 3.93 -18.46
C PHE A 465 8.33 5.00 -18.80
N ARG A 466 7.09 4.56 -19.02
CA ARG A 466 5.94 5.44 -19.32
C ARG A 466 4.71 5.05 -18.52
N THR A 467 4.53 3.76 -18.24
CA THR A 467 3.39 3.26 -17.47
C THR A 467 3.87 2.24 -16.45
N GLY A 468 3.37 2.33 -15.22
CA GLY A 468 3.70 1.42 -14.14
C GLY A 468 3.68 2.08 -12.76
N VAL A 469 3.98 1.28 -11.74
CA VAL A 469 4.23 1.77 -10.38
C VAL A 469 5.74 1.70 -10.12
N PHE A 470 6.30 2.75 -9.51
CA PHE A 470 7.73 2.87 -9.28
C PHE A 470 8.00 3.28 -7.84
N HIS A 471 8.97 2.61 -7.23
CA HIS A 471 9.50 2.94 -5.92
C HIS A 471 10.95 3.36 -6.09
N CYS A 472 11.25 4.61 -5.80
CA CYS A 472 12.56 5.21 -6.07
C CYS A 472 13.14 5.75 -4.77
N GLU A 473 14.42 5.52 -4.54
CA GLU A 473 15.12 5.90 -3.31
C GLU A 473 16.18 6.94 -3.65
N GLY A 474 16.39 7.92 -2.79
CA GLY A 474 17.46 8.91 -2.99
C GLY A 474 17.46 10.02 -1.96
N ARG A 475 18.38 10.98 -2.14
CA ARG A 475 18.60 12.06 -1.18
C ARG A 475 18.32 13.44 -1.76
N VAL A 476 17.77 14.31 -0.93
CA VAL A 476 17.61 15.72 -1.23
C VAL A 476 18.86 16.47 -0.79
N ARG A 477 19.71 16.85 -1.76
CA ARG A 477 20.88 17.70 -1.55
C ARG A 477 20.45 19.12 -1.23
N TYR A 478 21.21 19.78 -0.36
CA TYR A 478 21.00 21.18 0.02
C TYR A 478 19.60 21.43 0.59
N ALA A 479 19.04 20.42 1.26
CA ALA A 479 17.75 20.53 1.91
C ALA A 479 17.77 21.59 3.01
N SER A 480 16.64 22.27 3.16
CA SER A 480 16.29 23.18 4.24
C SER A 480 16.15 22.47 5.59
N LYS A 481 16.00 21.14 5.58
CA LYS A 481 15.88 20.30 6.78
C LYS A 481 16.94 19.20 6.82
N ALA A 482 17.27 18.77 8.04
CA ALA A 482 18.15 17.65 8.32
C ALA A 482 17.59 16.82 9.48
N TYR A 483 17.98 15.54 9.53
CA TYR A 483 17.64 14.70 10.67
C TYR A 483 18.44 15.13 11.90
N ASP A 484 17.74 15.31 13.01
CA ASP A 484 18.31 15.64 14.32
C ASP A 484 17.51 14.90 15.42
N THR A 485 18.09 14.77 16.61
CA THR A 485 17.45 14.13 17.76
C THR A 485 17.12 15.17 18.82
N ARG A 486 15.84 15.39 19.09
CA ARG A 486 15.37 16.29 20.15
C ARG A 486 14.43 15.55 21.09
N ASP A 487 14.64 15.70 22.39
CA ASP A 487 13.88 14.99 23.43
C ASP A 487 13.77 13.47 23.22
N GLY A 488 14.84 12.87 22.66
CA GLY A 488 14.91 11.43 22.36
C GLY A 488 14.17 10.99 21.10
N ILE A 489 13.65 11.91 20.29
CA ILE A 489 12.94 11.65 19.04
C ILE A 489 13.81 12.10 17.86
N VAL A 490 14.07 11.19 16.93
CA VAL A 490 14.69 11.50 15.64
C VAL A 490 13.61 12.03 14.70
N ASP A 491 13.83 13.19 14.08
CA ASP A 491 12.95 13.72 13.02
C ASP A 491 13.68 14.75 12.14
N LEU A 492 13.01 15.24 11.10
CA LEU A 492 13.45 16.35 10.26
C LEU A 492 13.20 17.71 10.92
N TYR A 493 14.28 18.42 11.20
CA TYR A 493 14.27 19.80 11.73
C TYR A 493 14.91 20.77 10.75
N PRO A 494 14.61 22.09 10.83
CA PRO A 494 15.34 23.10 10.07
C PRO A 494 16.85 22.93 10.24
N SER A 495 17.58 22.92 9.12
CA SER A 495 19.03 22.81 9.11
C SER A 495 19.66 24.10 9.62
N ASP A 496 20.63 24.01 10.53
CA ASP A 496 21.43 25.16 10.98
C ASP A 496 22.45 25.62 9.92
N ARG A 497 22.68 24.80 8.89
CA ARG A 497 23.58 25.15 7.78
C ARG A 497 22.89 26.11 6.82
N VAL A 498 23.54 27.25 6.56
CA VAL A 498 23.16 28.16 5.47
C VAL A 498 23.34 27.42 4.14
N GLN A 499 22.24 27.23 3.40
CA GLN A 499 22.28 26.60 2.09
C GLN A 499 22.44 27.70 1.02
N ASP A 500 23.64 27.81 0.45
CA ASP A 500 23.92 28.76 -0.65
C ASP A 500 23.47 28.22 -2.02
N LYS A 501 22.93 26.99 -2.04
CA LYS A 501 22.53 26.27 -3.25
C LYS A 501 21.07 25.88 -3.17
N GLU A 502 20.45 25.81 -4.34
CA GLU A 502 19.08 25.32 -4.48
C GLU A 502 18.98 23.81 -4.23
N PRO A 503 17.90 23.33 -3.58
CA PRO A 503 17.69 21.90 -3.39
C PRO A 503 17.73 21.14 -4.71
N SER A 504 18.35 19.97 -4.71
CA SER A 504 18.35 19.06 -5.85
C SER A 504 18.27 17.62 -5.40
N PHE A 505 17.74 16.74 -6.24
CA PHE A 505 17.59 15.33 -5.91
C PHE A 505 18.77 14.51 -6.45
N TYR A 506 19.25 13.57 -5.64
CA TYR A 506 20.28 12.60 -6.01
C TYR A 506 19.71 11.19 -5.87
N LEU A 507 19.39 10.58 -7.01
CA LEU A 507 18.81 9.24 -7.06
C LEU A 507 19.83 8.18 -6.61
N HIS A 508 19.39 7.22 -5.79
CA HIS A 508 20.17 6.05 -5.36
C HIS A 508 19.79 4.79 -6.12
N GLU A 509 18.48 4.54 -6.28
CA GLU A 509 17.94 3.31 -6.86
C GLU A 509 16.53 3.53 -7.42
N ILE A 510 16.18 2.76 -8.47
CA ILE A 510 14.81 2.64 -8.98
C ILE A 510 14.39 1.18 -8.92
N ASN A 511 13.34 0.92 -8.16
CA ASN A 511 12.58 -0.32 -8.21
C ASN A 511 11.36 -0.10 -9.12
N ALA A 512 11.38 -0.67 -10.33
CA ALA A 512 10.29 -0.56 -11.31
C ALA A 512 9.08 -1.47 -10.99
N ARG A 513 8.54 -1.31 -9.78
CA ARG A 513 7.43 -2.04 -9.18
C ARG A 513 6.90 -1.27 -7.94
N PRO A 514 5.76 -1.67 -7.36
CA PRO A 514 5.41 -1.25 -6.00
C PRO A 514 6.53 -1.53 -4.99
N GLY A 515 6.63 -0.67 -3.98
CA GLY A 515 7.50 -0.86 -2.82
C GLY A 515 7.22 -2.17 -2.07
N GLY A 516 8.00 -2.45 -1.03
CA GLY A 516 7.77 -3.59 -0.13
C GLY A 516 6.34 -3.62 0.44
N TYR A 517 5.91 -4.75 1.02
CA TYR A 517 4.54 -4.91 1.53
C TYR A 517 4.15 -3.80 2.52
N PHE A 518 5.03 -3.53 3.50
CA PHE A 518 4.78 -2.49 4.49
C PHE A 518 4.80 -1.07 3.89
N VAL A 519 5.63 -0.81 2.86
CA VAL A 519 5.65 0.48 2.15
C VAL A 519 4.33 0.69 1.41
N SER A 520 3.93 -0.30 0.60
CA SER A 520 2.69 -0.24 -0.19
C SER A 520 1.45 -0.18 0.70
N SER A 521 1.46 -0.90 1.83
CA SER A 521 0.38 -0.86 2.82
C SER A 521 0.30 0.50 3.51
N ALA A 522 1.44 1.11 3.86
CA ALA A 522 1.47 2.43 4.46
C ALA A 522 0.93 3.52 3.51
N THR A 523 1.25 3.47 2.22
CA THR A 523 0.65 4.39 1.23
C THR A 523 -0.86 4.20 1.14
N LEU A 524 -1.34 2.96 1.04
CA LEU A 524 -2.78 2.66 0.97
C LEU A 524 -3.51 3.17 2.21
N LEU A 525 -2.97 2.91 3.40
CA LEU A 525 -3.56 3.36 4.66
C LEU A 525 -3.52 4.88 4.80
N THR A 526 -2.49 5.56 4.31
CA THR A 526 -2.35 7.02 4.47
C THR A 526 -3.18 7.80 3.45
N TYR A 527 -3.17 7.38 2.18
CA TYR A 527 -3.73 8.13 1.07
C TYR A 527 -4.94 7.45 0.40
N GLY A 528 -5.21 6.18 0.69
CA GLY A 528 -6.26 5.41 0.03
C GLY A 528 -5.89 4.89 -1.36
N VAL A 529 -4.61 4.92 -1.74
CA VAL A 529 -4.11 4.50 -3.07
C VAL A 529 -3.47 3.11 -2.98
N ASP A 530 -4.03 2.15 -3.72
CA ASP A 530 -3.55 0.76 -3.74
C ASP A 530 -2.57 0.51 -4.90
N TYR A 531 -1.27 0.48 -4.58
CA TYR A 531 -0.22 0.23 -5.58
C TYR A 531 -0.31 -1.14 -6.24
N TYR A 532 -0.83 -2.17 -5.56
CA TYR A 532 -0.95 -3.49 -6.18
C TYR A 532 -2.08 -3.52 -7.20
N ALA A 533 -3.21 -2.88 -6.90
CA ALA A 533 -4.29 -2.69 -7.86
C ALA A 533 -3.80 -1.91 -9.10
N ASN A 534 -3.11 -0.78 -8.89
CA ASN A 534 -2.58 0.05 -9.97
C ASN A 534 -1.52 -0.69 -10.80
N HIS A 535 -0.66 -1.51 -10.18
CA HIS A 535 0.35 -2.32 -10.90
C HIS A 535 -0.30 -3.36 -11.80
N ILE A 536 -1.34 -4.05 -11.32
CA ILE A 536 -2.09 -5.03 -12.11
C ILE A 536 -2.81 -4.34 -13.28
N LEU A 537 -3.50 -3.23 -13.03
CA LEU A 537 -4.25 -2.50 -14.06
C LEU A 537 -3.32 -1.88 -15.12
N ALA A 538 -2.17 -1.36 -14.70
CA ALA A 538 -1.14 -0.85 -15.61
C ALA A 538 -0.61 -1.93 -16.55
N ALA A 539 -0.37 -3.14 -16.05
CA ALA A 539 0.06 -4.28 -16.86
C ALA A 539 -1.02 -4.72 -17.88
N LEU A 540 -2.29 -4.66 -17.48
CA LEU A 540 -3.43 -4.95 -18.36
C LEU A 540 -3.75 -3.84 -19.37
N GLY A 541 -3.22 -2.64 -19.19
CA GLY A 541 -3.59 -1.48 -20.00
C GLY A 541 -4.95 -0.88 -19.64
N ASP A 542 -5.49 -1.20 -18.46
CA ASP A 542 -6.77 -0.69 -17.98
C ASP A 542 -6.57 0.66 -17.28
N PHE A 543 -6.32 1.67 -18.11
CA PHE A 543 -5.87 2.99 -17.63
C PHE A 543 -6.97 3.78 -16.95
N ASP A 544 -8.25 3.58 -17.30
CA ASP A 544 -9.34 4.32 -16.69
C ASP A 544 -9.57 3.89 -15.23
N ARG A 545 -9.56 2.58 -14.96
CA ARG A 545 -9.58 2.08 -13.57
C ARG A 545 -8.30 2.43 -12.82
N CYS A 546 -7.14 2.39 -13.49
CA CYS A 546 -5.87 2.79 -12.88
C CYS A 546 -5.89 4.26 -12.45
N ARG A 547 -6.41 5.18 -13.29
CA ARG A 547 -6.60 6.60 -12.92
C ARG A 547 -7.57 6.76 -11.76
N ALA A 548 -8.72 6.07 -11.81
CA ALA A 548 -9.71 6.14 -10.75
C ALA A 548 -9.13 5.70 -9.39
N LEU A 549 -8.36 4.60 -9.35
CA LEU A 549 -7.77 4.05 -8.13
C LEU A 549 -6.45 4.71 -7.70
N SER A 550 -5.98 5.70 -8.46
CA SER A 550 -4.82 6.53 -8.13
C SER A 550 -5.21 7.84 -7.42
N VAL A 551 -6.51 8.12 -7.26
CA VAL A 551 -6.99 9.34 -6.59
C VAL A 551 -6.89 9.19 -5.07
N PRO A 552 -6.07 10.01 -4.38
CA PRO A 552 -5.99 9.97 -2.92
C PRO A 552 -7.25 10.57 -2.27
N PHE A 553 -7.35 10.47 -0.95
CA PHE A 553 -8.34 11.22 -0.17
C PHE A 553 -8.25 12.72 -0.49
N CYS A 554 -9.40 13.40 -0.69
CA CYS A 554 -9.39 14.78 -1.20
C CYS A 554 -8.92 15.82 -0.17
N HIS A 555 -8.99 15.51 1.12
CA HIS A 555 -8.42 16.33 2.20
C HIS A 555 -6.95 15.98 2.52
N GLY A 556 -6.31 15.15 1.70
CA GLY A 556 -4.94 14.71 1.93
C GLY A 556 -4.84 13.50 2.86
N PRO A 557 -3.65 13.22 3.43
CA PRO A 557 -3.42 12.02 4.23
C PRO A 557 -4.32 11.97 5.47
N GLN A 558 -4.89 10.82 5.79
CA GLN A 558 -5.82 10.70 6.93
C GLN A 558 -5.14 10.70 8.30
N TRP A 559 -3.82 10.49 8.34
CA TRP A 559 -2.99 10.47 9.55
C TRP A 559 -1.50 10.57 9.19
N TRP A 560 -0.69 10.73 10.23
CA TRP A 560 0.73 10.41 10.19
C TRP A 560 0.89 8.91 10.43
N VAL A 561 1.76 8.24 9.67
CA VAL A 561 2.13 6.85 9.91
C VAL A 561 3.65 6.71 9.97
N GLN A 562 4.13 6.00 10.98
CA GLN A 562 5.51 5.54 11.06
C GLN A 562 5.52 4.03 10.88
N VAL A 563 6.21 3.55 9.84
CA VAL A 563 6.56 2.15 9.69
C VAL A 563 7.84 1.90 10.44
N ILE A 564 7.85 0.89 11.30
CA ILE A 564 8.94 0.55 12.20
C ILE A 564 9.40 -0.86 11.89
N ILE A 565 10.69 -1.04 11.65
CA ILE A 565 11.30 -2.36 11.55
C ILE A 565 12.04 -2.68 12.84
N ILE A 566 11.71 -3.82 13.45
CA ILE A 566 12.40 -4.32 14.64
C ILE A 566 13.51 -5.28 14.18
N PRO A 567 14.79 -4.89 14.25
CA PRO A 567 15.89 -5.73 13.80
C PRO A 567 16.15 -6.88 14.78
N GLU A 568 16.88 -7.89 14.33
CA GLU A 568 17.40 -8.93 15.21
C GLU A 568 18.60 -8.41 16.01
N ASP A 569 18.48 -8.27 17.33
CA ASP A 569 19.58 -7.86 18.22
C ASP A 569 20.37 -9.04 18.80
N LYS A 570 19.87 -10.29 18.65
CA LYS A 570 20.53 -11.51 19.14
C LYS A 570 20.46 -12.65 18.12
N ARG A 571 21.42 -13.57 18.21
CA ARG A 571 21.42 -14.86 17.50
C ARG A 571 20.85 -15.94 18.42
N GLY A 572 20.07 -16.86 17.89
CA GLY A 572 19.47 -17.96 18.66
C GLY A 572 18.30 -18.60 17.93
N VAL A 573 17.47 -19.31 18.67
CA VAL A 573 16.17 -19.81 18.21
C VAL A 573 15.09 -19.06 18.97
N MET A 574 14.11 -18.50 18.25
CA MET A 574 13.00 -17.77 18.85
C MET A 574 12.17 -18.70 19.74
N LYS A 575 11.97 -18.32 20.99
CA LYS A 575 11.13 -19.06 21.95
C LYS A 575 9.71 -18.49 22.03
N SER A 576 9.57 -17.17 21.91
CA SER A 576 8.27 -16.49 21.94
C SER A 576 7.36 -16.97 20.80
N PRO A 577 6.12 -17.40 21.08
CA PRO A 577 5.14 -17.77 20.06
C PRO A 577 4.93 -16.72 18.99
N ASP A 578 4.57 -15.49 19.40
CA ASP A 578 4.35 -14.36 18.51
C ASP A 578 4.57 -13.05 19.29
N ALA A 579 5.82 -12.61 19.37
CA ALA A 579 6.23 -11.48 20.22
C ALA A 579 5.49 -10.16 19.89
N GLY A 580 5.17 -9.94 18.61
CA GLY A 580 4.41 -8.76 18.19
C GLY A 580 2.97 -8.80 18.68
N LYS A 581 2.29 -9.94 18.51
CA LYS A 581 0.93 -10.13 19.04
C LYS A 581 0.90 -10.01 20.57
N GLU A 582 1.82 -10.66 21.26
CA GLU A 582 1.93 -10.61 22.73
C GLU A 582 2.20 -9.20 23.26
N MET A 583 2.94 -8.36 22.52
CA MET A 583 3.12 -6.95 22.86
C MET A 583 1.79 -6.18 22.75
N LEU A 584 1.05 -6.33 21.66
CA LEU A 584 -0.21 -5.61 21.44
C LEU A 584 -1.31 -6.03 22.43
N GLU A 585 -1.30 -7.29 22.88
CA GLU A 585 -2.21 -7.78 23.92
C GLU A 585 -1.90 -7.16 25.31
N ARG A 586 -0.63 -6.83 25.59
CA ARG A 586 -0.20 -6.19 26.84
C ARG A 586 -0.38 -4.67 26.86
N HIS A 587 -0.49 -4.04 25.69
CA HIS A 587 -0.50 -2.58 25.54
C HIS A 587 -1.71 -2.13 24.72
N GLU A 588 -2.84 -1.89 25.39
CA GLU A 588 -4.08 -1.47 24.72
C GLU A 588 -3.93 -0.16 23.93
N ASP A 589 -3.16 0.79 24.44
CA ASP A 589 -2.93 2.07 23.75
C ASP A 589 -2.14 1.88 22.44
N LEU A 590 -1.15 0.97 22.43
CA LEU A 590 -0.42 0.60 21.21
C LEU A 590 -1.29 -0.19 20.24
N ARG A 591 -2.18 -1.05 20.76
CA ARG A 591 -3.15 -1.79 19.94
C ARG A 591 -4.09 -0.88 19.17
N LEU A 592 -4.44 0.28 19.73
CA LEU A 592 -5.25 1.29 19.05
C LEU A 592 -4.44 2.11 18.02
N ALA A 593 -3.15 2.32 18.27
CA ALA A 593 -2.29 3.09 17.38
C ALA A 593 -1.68 2.27 16.22
N VAL A 594 -1.49 0.96 16.39
CA VAL A 594 -0.93 0.08 15.35
C VAL A 594 -2.02 -0.33 14.36
N VAL A 595 -1.90 0.13 13.13
CA VAL A 595 -2.89 -0.08 12.05
C VAL A 595 -2.53 -1.23 11.11
N ASP A 596 -1.28 -1.66 11.10
CA ASP A 596 -0.79 -2.85 10.40
C ASP A 596 0.47 -3.38 11.09
N TYR A 597 0.67 -4.70 11.13
CA TYR A 597 1.90 -5.31 11.65
C TYR A 597 2.07 -6.74 11.16
N LYS A 598 3.31 -7.23 11.21
CA LYS A 598 3.63 -8.64 11.03
C LYS A 598 4.81 -9.04 11.91
N THR A 599 4.67 -10.13 12.64
CA THR A 599 5.78 -10.82 13.31
C THR A 599 6.41 -11.80 12.32
N MET A 600 7.64 -11.51 11.89
CA MET A 600 8.38 -12.31 10.90
C MET A 600 9.08 -13.52 11.52
N LYS A 601 9.50 -13.41 12.78
CA LYS A 601 10.19 -14.48 13.52
C LYS A 601 9.31 -14.93 14.69
N LYS A 602 8.77 -16.13 14.57
CA LYS A 602 7.90 -16.79 15.56
C LYS A 602 8.63 -17.97 16.18
N LYS A 603 8.03 -18.61 17.16
CA LYS A 603 8.64 -19.73 17.89
C LYS A 603 9.21 -20.80 16.94
N GLY A 604 10.47 -21.17 17.16
CA GLY A 604 11.22 -22.13 16.35
C GLY A 604 12.04 -21.50 15.23
N ASP A 605 11.79 -20.23 14.89
CA ASP A 605 12.56 -19.56 13.84
C ASP A 605 13.98 -19.24 14.30
N LYS A 606 14.93 -19.41 13.38
CA LYS A 606 16.33 -19.09 13.61
C LYS A 606 16.57 -17.58 13.44
N LEU A 607 17.22 -17.00 14.44
CA LEU A 607 17.71 -15.63 14.44
C LEU A 607 19.20 -15.63 14.04
N LEU A 608 19.52 -14.85 13.02
CA LEU A 608 20.86 -14.62 12.49
C LEU A 608 21.64 -13.58 13.32
N GLY A 609 20.93 -12.69 13.99
CA GLY A 609 21.46 -11.63 14.85
C GLY A 609 21.95 -10.39 14.10
N PRO A 610 22.47 -9.38 14.81
CA PRO A 610 22.67 -8.02 14.28
C PRO A 610 23.82 -7.90 13.27
N LYS A 611 24.64 -8.95 13.14
CA LYS A 611 25.74 -9.03 12.17
C LYS A 611 25.37 -9.86 10.93
N ALA A 612 24.09 -10.19 10.76
CA ALA A 612 23.61 -10.87 9.57
C ALA A 612 23.94 -10.04 8.32
N LYS A 613 24.43 -10.71 7.27
CA LYS A 613 24.71 -10.08 5.97
C LYS A 613 23.51 -10.10 5.03
N VAL A 614 22.38 -10.64 5.49
CA VAL A 614 21.13 -10.76 4.75
C VAL A 614 20.04 -9.96 5.46
N PHE A 615 19.13 -9.40 4.69
CA PHE A 615 17.99 -8.67 5.26
C PHE A 615 17.12 -9.62 6.08
N SER A 616 17.09 -9.42 7.40
CA SER A 616 16.30 -10.21 8.35
C SER A 616 15.93 -9.33 9.55
N TYR A 617 14.68 -9.44 9.98
CA TYR A 617 14.09 -8.63 11.04
C TYR A 617 13.06 -9.45 11.81
N LEU A 618 12.76 -9.04 13.05
CA LEU A 618 11.85 -9.74 13.96
C LEU A 618 10.39 -9.47 13.63
N ALA A 619 10.06 -8.20 13.38
CA ALA A 619 8.70 -7.74 13.09
C ALA A 619 8.72 -6.37 12.43
N TYR A 620 7.61 -5.98 11.79
CA TYR A 620 7.34 -4.58 11.47
C TYR A 620 6.00 -4.13 12.07
N PHE A 621 5.88 -2.83 12.34
CA PHE A 621 4.66 -2.18 12.82
C PHE A 621 4.42 -0.88 12.08
N SER A 622 3.20 -0.64 11.60
CA SER A 622 2.72 0.64 11.11
C SER A 622 1.92 1.32 12.21
N VAL A 623 2.50 2.34 12.83
CA VAL A 623 1.92 3.13 13.92
C VAL A 623 1.32 4.39 13.34
N ALA A 624 0.07 4.70 13.64
CA ALA A 624 -0.61 5.89 13.13
C ALA A 624 -0.99 6.87 14.25
N SER A 625 -0.96 8.17 13.94
CA SER A 625 -1.54 9.22 14.77
C SER A 625 -2.26 10.29 13.94
N ARG A 626 -3.44 10.68 14.40
CA ARG A 626 -4.21 11.82 13.87
C ARG A 626 -3.87 13.16 14.52
N ARG A 627 -3.06 13.15 15.59
CA ARG A 627 -2.79 14.34 16.41
C ARG A 627 -1.66 15.17 15.82
N SER A 628 -0.51 14.55 15.61
CA SER A 628 0.67 15.19 15.03
C SER A 628 1.71 14.14 14.64
N ARG A 629 2.67 14.56 13.82
CA ARG A 629 3.86 13.76 13.49
C ARG A 629 4.65 13.37 14.74
N GLU A 630 4.85 14.32 15.66
CA GLU A 630 5.56 14.08 16.92
C GLU A 630 4.87 13.03 17.79
N ASP A 631 3.54 13.07 17.90
CA ASP A 631 2.75 12.07 18.65
C ASP A 631 2.91 10.67 18.02
N CYS A 632 2.90 10.59 16.68
CA CYS A 632 3.18 9.35 15.94
C CYS A 632 4.58 8.78 16.28
N LEU A 633 5.61 9.63 16.26
CA LEU A 633 6.98 9.23 16.57
C LEU A 633 7.15 8.79 18.03
N ARG A 634 6.47 9.44 18.98
CA ARG A 634 6.45 9.03 20.40
C ARG A 634 5.80 7.65 20.58
N LEU A 635 4.67 7.41 19.92
CA LEU A 635 4.04 6.09 19.92
C LEU A 635 4.96 5.03 19.30
N GLY A 636 5.67 5.36 18.22
CA GLY A 636 6.64 4.48 17.61
C GLY A 636 7.85 4.15 18.47
N GLN A 637 8.34 5.13 19.24
CA GLN A 637 9.37 4.88 20.25
C GLN A 637 8.84 3.94 21.35
N LYS A 638 7.59 4.12 21.79
CA LYS A 638 6.96 3.24 22.76
C LYS A 638 6.81 1.79 22.24
N VAL A 639 6.47 1.60 20.97
CA VAL A 639 6.47 0.27 20.32
C VAL A 639 7.85 -0.40 20.45
N ARG A 640 8.93 0.31 20.10
CA ARG A 640 10.30 -0.24 20.20
C ARG A 640 10.67 -0.63 21.63
N MET A 641 10.32 0.19 22.60
CA MET A 641 10.62 -0.07 24.02
C MET A 641 9.77 -1.22 24.60
N SER A 642 8.57 -1.44 24.06
CA SER A 642 7.62 -2.44 24.56
C SER A 642 7.81 -3.81 23.91
N PHE A 643 8.42 -3.86 22.72
CA PHE A 643 8.68 -5.11 22.03
C PHE A 643 9.72 -5.95 22.78
N THR A 644 9.29 -7.12 23.25
CA THR A 644 10.12 -8.04 24.05
C THR A 644 9.93 -9.45 23.54
N TYR A 645 11.01 -10.22 23.52
CA TYR A 645 11.00 -11.61 23.03
C TYR A 645 12.03 -12.46 23.78
N GLU A 646 11.82 -13.78 23.79
CA GLU A 646 12.71 -14.76 24.39
C GLU A 646 13.43 -15.61 23.33
N ILE A 647 14.66 -16.01 23.63
CA ILE A 647 15.45 -16.94 22.83
C ILE A 647 15.86 -18.15 23.67
N GLU A 648 16.10 -19.28 23.01
CA GLU A 648 16.74 -20.46 23.61
C GLU A 648 18.23 -20.25 23.90
#